data_AF-A0A8T4S4V8-F1
#
_entry.id   AF-A0A8T4S4V8-F1
#
_cell.length_a   1.000
_cell.length_b   1.000
_cell.length_c   1.000
_cell.angle_alpha   90.00
_cell.angle_beta   90.00
_cell.angle_gamma   90.00
#
_symmetry.space_group_name_H-M   'P 1'
#
loop_
_entity.id
_entity.type
_entity.pdbx_description
1 polymer ?
#
loop_
_entity_poly.entity_id
_entity_poly.type
_entity_poly.pdbx_seq_one_letter_code
_entity_poly.pdbx_strand_id
1 'polypeptide(L)'
;MKKITYIVFIALILPVVFSAEEPAPEVSADIYGVELDKVLEEGIFEGIADTRLQGDGGFAPDDFFYFLDNFWESLFVGKNPENALKYKEEKVLELRRMIESGNKEAAKQILDKIENYNGIIQKEVHPEMEQRVRESSKSVKELLESLDDDLEGEEWEGIRDEIGETMKQEDRIALAAKVSKKIKELCVLLSELDTLEYSKSCKTSDDDPEWKKDMDKKLTDEQKKEAEEFFNIMSACFQNPKECRCNDLSTQQFAEQCNIMAPLAAECKEGKVESCDRMEELDDPMDLLPDYLQAAMEKVEEKYGGSKHDLYVPKDCANEGALTREACAEVMFRLNAPPECVEEKEKRKMKIQNENQARKFCEEVMFDLGAPDECKKAGLKDDMECKRHMFKLDAPEECLAAGLIGTGNDDWKKCEVIRFKLDAPEECLDAGLDGTEKDDWKKCEVIRFKQDAPEECLAAGLTGTEKDDWKKCESIRFKHDAPKECIDAGIDGSGRDDWKKCDAIRFRLEAAKECLDAGLDGTGRDDWKKCNAIQFKHDAPKECIDAGIDGSGRDDWKKCDEIRRENENKGARKEDCKGNELHICEDEFCKCVPGDEIGGQPNEVKKGAKRKDCRENELHVCEDGYCRCISKEDHQEERAGDDRDSGEGERNQPGDSQGGGDRSSGSGDGSDQGGSSGSGDSSSGSGDSGSSGGDSGSGDSSGGSEEGSDFSDDSGSSDKGSGSGGDSGSSTDSGSAEGT
;
A
#
# COMPACT_ATOMS: atom_id res chain seq x y z
N MET A 1 59.78 14.10 -25.33
CA MET A 1 60.28 13.05 -24.41
C MET A 1 59.95 13.46 -22.98
N LYS A 2 59.41 12.52 -22.19
CA LYS A 2 58.87 12.62 -20.81
C LYS A 2 57.43 13.15 -20.66
N LYS A 3 56.43 12.29 -20.92
CA LYS A 3 55.11 12.24 -20.24
C LYS A 3 54.40 10.90 -20.56
N ILE A 4 54.90 9.77 -20.05
CA ILE A 4 54.15 8.49 -19.99
C ILE A 4 54.65 7.72 -18.77
N THR A 5 54.18 8.06 -17.55
CA THR A 5 54.45 7.23 -16.35
C THR A 5 53.45 7.45 -15.21
N TYR A 6 52.17 7.75 -15.49
CA TYR A 6 51.18 7.94 -14.41
C TYR A 6 49.83 7.22 -14.61
N ILE A 7 49.65 6.43 -15.67
CA ILE A 7 48.37 5.74 -15.96
C ILE A 7 48.40 4.24 -15.58
N VAL A 8 49.55 3.70 -15.15
CA VAL A 8 49.70 2.25 -14.87
C VAL A 8 49.44 1.88 -13.39
N PHE A 9 49.25 2.84 -12.48
CA PHE A 9 49.14 2.55 -11.04
C PHE A 9 47.71 2.42 -10.49
N ILE A 10 46.66 2.69 -11.28
CA ILE A 10 45.25 2.57 -10.84
C ILE A 10 44.65 1.21 -11.23
N ALA A 11 45.32 0.40 -12.05
CA ALA A 11 44.80 -0.87 -12.56
C ALA A 11 45.24 -2.13 -11.78
N LEU A 12 45.72 -2.00 -10.53
CA LEU A 12 46.31 -3.12 -9.76
C LEU A 12 45.74 -3.33 -8.34
N ILE A 13 44.57 -2.78 -8.00
CA ILE A 13 43.88 -3.05 -6.71
C ILE A 13 42.48 -3.64 -6.94
N LEU A 14 42.36 -4.62 -7.83
CA LEU A 14 41.29 -5.61 -7.87
C LEU A 14 41.93 -6.88 -8.46
N PRO A 15 42.10 -7.97 -7.69
CA PRO A 15 40.96 -8.83 -7.40
C PRO A 15 41.01 -9.54 -6.02
N VAL A 16 39.97 -10.34 -5.75
CA VAL A 16 39.77 -11.35 -4.69
C VAL A 16 38.86 -10.86 -3.57
N VAL A 17 37.54 -11.01 -3.75
CA VAL A 17 36.67 -11.87 -2.92
C VAL A 17 35.42 -12.24 -3.74
N PHE A 18 35.32 -13.50 -4.15
CA PHE A 18 34.06 -14.17 -4.50
C PHE A 18 34.22 -15.65 -4.09
N SER A 19 33.16 -16.23 -3.52
CA SER A 19 32.98 -17.61 -3.01
C SER A 19 33.29 -17.87 -1.53
N ALA A 20 32.31 -17.56 -0.68
CA ALA A 20 31.75 -18.48 0.31
C ALA A 20 30.36 -17.93 0.70
N GLU A 21 29.30 -18.63 0.29
CA GLU A 21 27.92 -18.29 0.59
C GLU A 21 27.52 -19.06 1.85
N GLU A 22 27.73 -18.44 3.00
CA GLU A 22 27.11 -18.84 4.27
C GLU A 22 25.81 -18.03 4.45
N PRO A 23 24.74 -18.63 5.01
CA PRO A 23 23.47 -17.94 5.18
C PRO A 23 23.64 -16.74 6.13
N ALA A 24 23.24 -15.56 5.66
CA ALA A 24 23.25 -14.34 6.45
C ALA A 24 22.31 -14.49 7.67
N PRO A 25 22.77 -14.20 8.89
CA PRO A 25 21.89 -14.13 10.05
C PRO A 25 20.95 -12.93 9.90
N GLU A 26 19.72 -13.12 10.36
CA GLU A 26 18.61 -12.18 10.32
C GLU A 26 19.01 -10.81 10.89
N VAL A 27 18.84 -9.76 10.08
CA VAL A 27 19.11 -8.37 10.47
C VAL A 27 17.77 -7.65 10.63
N SER A 28 17.32 -7.53 11.87
CA SER A 28 16.17 -6.72 12.26
C SER A 28 16.42 -5.23 11.99
N ALA A 29 15.39 -4.50 11.54
CA ALA A 29 15.46 -3.08 11.19
C ALA A 29 15.91 -2.14 12.34
N ASP A 30 15.93 -2.61 13.58
CA ASP A 30 16.46 -1.86 14.73
C ASP A 30 18.01 -1.82 14.79
N ILE A 31 18.71 -2.68 14.03
CA ILE A 31 20.18 -2.74 14.02
C ILE A 31 20.77 -1.67 13.08
N TYR A 32 20.07 -1.31 11.99
CA TYR A 32 20.54 -0.26 11.08
C TYR A 32 20.45 1.14 11.69
N GLY A 33 19.56 1.42 12.64
CA GLY A 33 19.59 2.69 13.36
C GLY A 33 20.90 2.88 14.11
N VAL A 34 21.33 1.86 14.85
CA VAL A 34 22.51 1.94 15.72
C VAL A 34 23.83 1.79 14.97
N GLU A 35 23.89 1.00 13.89
CA GLU A 35 25.10 0.86 13.07
C GLU A 35 25.27 1.97 12.03
N LEU A 36 24.18 2.45 11.42
CA LEU A 36 24.27 3.57 10.49
C LEU A 36 24.65 4.86 11.22
N ASP A 37 24.15 5.09 12.45
CA ASP A 37 24.55 6.24 13.28
C ASP A 37 26.06 6.20 13.59
N LYS A 38 26.62 5.04 13.94
CA LYS A 38 28.07 4.90 14.20
C LYS A 38 28.93 5.08 12.94
N VAL A 39 28.50 4.53 11.81
CA VAL A 39 29.20 4.66 10.52
C VAL A 39 29.08 6.09 9.97
N LEU A 40 27.99 6.78 10.29
CA LEU A 40 27.77 8.19 9.95
C LEU A 40 28.61 9.11 10.83
N GLU A 41 28.69 8.91 12.14
CA GLU A 41 29.42 9.80 13.05
C GLU A 41 30.91 9.96 12.68
N GLU A 42 31.62 8.86 12.40
CA GLU A 42 33.05 8.94 12.04
C GLU A 42 33.29 9.61 10.67
N GLY A 43 32.30 9.57 9.77
CA GLY A 43 32.38 10.12 8.42
C GLY A 43 31.81 11.53 8.24
N ILE A 44 30.94 12.00 9.14
CA ILE A 44 30.26 13.31 9.00
C ILE A 44 31.21 14.47 9.24
N PHE A 45 32.21 14.33 10.10
CA PHE A 45 33.19 15.41 10.37
C PHE A 45 34.59 15.14 9.79
N GLU A 46 34.74 14.05 9.03
CA GLU A 46 36.00 13.74 8.35
C GLU A 46 36.44 14.89 7.42
N GLY A 47 37.69 15.31 7.57
CA GLY A 47 38.28 16.42 6.80
C GLY A 47 38.02 17.82 7.36
N ILE A 48 37.28 17.95 8.46
CA ILE A 48 37.05 19.23 9.14
C ILE A 48 38.08 19.43 10.26
N ALA A 49 38.85 20.52 10.17
CA ALA A 49 39.83 20.87 11.20
C ALA A 49 39.14 21.21 12.52
N ASP A 50 39.85 21.09 13.65
CA ASP A 50 39.32 21.53 14.95
C ASP A 50 39.16 23.06 14.94
N THR A 51 37.91 23.48 14.84
CA THR A 51 37.50 24.89 14.87
C THR A 51 36.86 25.17 16.22
N ARG A 52 37.14 26.35 16.78
CA ARG A 52 36.44 26.85 17.97
C ARG A 52 35.45 27.91 17.53
N LEU A 53 34.27 27.91 18.13
CA LEU A 53 33.32 29.02 17.99
C LEU A 53 34.01 30.32 18.43
N GLN A 54 34.09 31.28 17.51
CA GLN A 54 34.65 32.61 17.77
C GLN A 54 33.50 33.63 17.75
N GLY A 55 33.31 34.33 18.86
CA GLY A 55 32.31 35.38 18.97
C GLY A 55 32.13 35.82 20.43
N ASP A 56 31.67 37.05 20.60
CA ASP A 56 31.06 37.45 21.87
C ASP A 56 29.60 36.97 21.79
N GLY A 57 29.18 36.11 22.73
CA GLY A 57 27.76 35.78 22.87
C GLY A 57 26.93 37.07 22.97
N GLY A 58 25.73 37.06 22.39
CA GLY A 58 24.85 38.21 22.31
C GLY A 58 24.31 38.68 23.66
N PHE A 59 23.23 39.45 23.61
CA PHE A 59 22.54 39.92 24.81
C PHE A 59 21.89 38.74 25.55
N ALA A 60 22.10 38.65 26.85
CA ALA A 60 21.47 37.62 27.66
C ALA A 60 19.96 37.88 27.80
N PRO A 61 19.13 36.85 28.08
CA PRO A 61 17.71 37.01 28.40
C PRO A 61 17.39 38.04 29.49
N ASP A 62 18.36 38.24 30.39
CA ASP A 62 18.26 39.14 31.54
C ASP A 62 18.60 40.60 31.20
N ASP A 63 19.11 40.86 29.99
CA ASP A 63 19.47 42.19 29.51
C ASP A 63 18.23 42.96 29.03
N PHE A 64 18.14 44.24 29.42
CA PHE A 64 17.02 45.13 29.08
C PHE A 64 16.73 45.22 27.57
N PHE A 65 17.71 44.95 26.72
CA PHE A 65 17.59 45.03 25.27
C PHE A 65 17.26 43.68 24.58
N TYR A 66 17.13 42.57 25.32
CA TYR A 66 16.87 41.23 24.77
C TYR A 66 15.58 41.11 23.96
N PHE A 67 14.54 41.85 24.37
CA PHE A 67 13.26 41.87 23.65
C PHE A 67 13.39 42.49 22.24
N LEU A 68 14.26 43.49 22.08
CA LEU A 68 14.51 44.09 20.77
C LEU A 68 15.30 43.13 19.88
N ASP A 69 16.27 42.42 20.44
CA ASP A 69 17.10 41.46 19.71
C ASP A 69 16.25 40.31 19.14
N ASN A 70 15.41 39.68 19.97
CA ASN A 70 14.49 38.61 19.54
C ASN A 70 13.51 39.05 18.45
N PHE A 71 13.03 40.29 18.53
CA PHE A 71 12.12 40.84 17.52
C PHE A 71 12.83 40.98 16.17
N TRP A 72 14.07 41.48 16.16
CA TRP A 72 14.85 41.61 14.94
C TRP A 72 15.33 40.26 14.40
N GLU A 73 15.73 39.32 15.27
CA GLU A 73 16.10 37.94 14.91
C GLU A 73 14.98 37.22 14.16
N SER A 74 13.77 37.21 14.70
CA SER A 74 12.62 36.53 14.07
C SER A 74 12.27 37.12 12.69
N LEU A 75 12.52 38.41 12.48
CA LEU A 75 12.26 39.10 11.21
C LEU A 75 13.37 38.90 10.17
N PHE A 76 14.63 38.81 10.59
CA PHE A 76 15.77 38.75 9.67
C PHE A 76 16.27 37.32 9.37
N VAL A 77 16.01 36.36 10.26
CA VAL A 77 16.37 34.96 10.02
C VAL A 77 15.52 34.40 8.88
N GLY A 78 14.20 34.62 8.92
CA GLY A 78 13.29 34.14 7.88
C GLY A 78 13.51 32.65 7.56
N LYS A 79 13.66 32.31 6.28
CA LYS A 79 14.11 30.98 5.82
C LYS A 79 15.58 30.95 5.40
N ASN A 80 16.36 31.98 5.75
CA ASN A 80 17.74 32.08 5.30
C ASN A 80 18.66 31.25 6.22
N PRO A 81 19.27 30.17 5.72
CA PRO A 81 20.08 29.27 6.54
C PRO A 81 21.43 29.89 6.95
N GLU A 82 21.98 30.87 6.22
CA GLU A 82 23.21 31.58 6.63
C GLU A 82 22.99 32.44 7.87
N ASN A 83 21.86 33.16 7.88
CA ASN A 83 21.47 33.96 9.03
C ASN A 83 21.16 33.05 10.22
N ALA A 84 20.37 31.99 10.01
CA ALA A 84 20.06 31.00 11.05
C ALA A 84 21.34 30.39 11.66
N LEU A 85 22.32 30.02 10.84
CA LEU A 85 23.61 29.49 11.30
C LEU A 85 24.36 30.49 12.19
N LYS A 86 24.44 31.75 11.75
CA LYS A 86 25.12 32.81 12.52
C LYS A 86 24.44 33.05 13.89
N TYR A 87 23.12 33.13 13.91
CA TYR A 87 22.38 33.35 15.16
C TYR A 87 22.43 32.11 16.07
N LYS A 88 22.44 30.91 15.51
CA LYS A 88 22.65 29.68 16.27
C LYS A 88 23.99 29.71 17.02
N GLU A 89 25.09 30.04 16.33
CA GLU A 89 26.43 30.15 16.94
C GLU A 89 26.44 31.14 18.11
N GLU A 90 25.75 32.28 17.96
CA GLU A 90 25.59 33.29 19.00
C GLU A 90 24.79 32.77 20.20
N LYS A 91 23.66 32.09 19.96
CA LYS A 91 22.81 31.52 21.02
C LYS A 91 23.49 30.38 21.76
N VAL A 92 24.29 29.57 21.10
CA VAL A 92 25.11 28.54 21.75
C VAL A 92 26.13 29.17 22.73
N LEU A 93 26.70 30.33 22.39
CA LEU A 93 27.59 31.06 23.30
C LEU A 93 26.82 31.74 24.45
N GLU A 94 25.58 32.20 24.22
CA GLU A 94 24.70 32.68 25.29
C GLU A 94 24.28 31.56 26.24
N LEU A 95 23.99 30.36 25.73
CA LEU A 95 23.63 29.17 26.52
C LEU A 95 24.72 28.86 27.54
N ARG A 96 25.98 28.84 27.09
CA ARG A 96 27.15 28.68 27.98
C ARG A 96 27.12 29.66 29.14
N ARG A 97 26.84 30.94 28.89
CA ARG A 97 26.78 31.97 29.95
C ARG A 97 25.61 31.73 30.92
N MET A 98 24.47 31.23 30.43
CA MET A 98 23.33 30.92 31.30
C MET A 98 23.62 29.72 32.20
N ILE A 99 24.30 28.71 31.68
CA ILE A 99 24.77 27.55 32.46
C ILE A 99 25.79 27.99 33.51
N GLU A 100 26.82 28.77 33.12
CA GLU A 100 27.85 29.28 34.04
C GLU A 100 27.27 30.19 35.15
N SER A 101 26.17 30.89 34.89
CA SER A 101 25.47 31.73 35.87
C SER A 101 24.40 30.99 36.68
N GLY A 102 24.12 29.73 36.36
CA GLY A 102 23.12 28.90 37.02
C GLY A 102 21.67 29.27 36.70
N ASN A 103 21.41 29.98 35.60
CA ASN A 103 20.07 30.42 35.19
C ASN A 103 19.41 29.37 34.26
N LYS A 104 18.70 28.43 34.88
CA LYS A 104 18.10 27.24 34.22
C LYS A 104 17.00 27.63 33.23
N GLU A 105 16.10 28.51 33.65
CA GLU A 105 14.97 28.95 32.83
C GLU A 105 15.44 29.71 31.58
N ALA A 106 16.50 30.51 31.70
CA ALA A 106 17.12 31.19 30.58
C ALA A 106 17.84 30.21 29.64
N ALA A 107 18.56 29.22 30.18
CA ALA A 107 19.22 28.19 29.38
C ALA A 107 18.22 27.41 28.51
N LYS A 108 17.09 26.98 29.10
CA LYS A 108 16.01 26.29 28.38
C LYS A 108 15.42 27.15 27.25
N GLN A 109 15.15 28.43 27.50
CA GLN A 109 14.66 29.34 26.46
C GLN A 109 15.64 29.54 25.30
N ILE A 110 16.95 29.43 25.57
CA ILE A 110 17.98 29.52 24.54
C ILE A 110 18.05 28.22 23.73
N LEU A 111 17.92 27.06 24.37
CA LEU A 111 17.85 25.76 23.70
C LEU A 111 16.67 25.68 22.74
N ASP A 112 15.48 26.14 23.16
CA ASP A 112 14.30 26.24 22.28
C ASP A 112 14.59 27.06 21.02
N LYS A 113 15.40 28.12 21.13
CA LYS A 113 15.78 28.97 19.97
C LYS A 113 16.80 28.30 19.08
N ILE A 114 17.79 27.63 19.67
CA ILE A 114 18.78 26.84 18.94
C ILE A 114 18.06 25.78 18.11
N GLU A 115 17.08 25.07 18.70
CA GLU A 115 16.27 24.08 18.00
C GLU A 115 15.51 24.68 16.80
N ASN A 116 14.89 25.85 16.96
CA ASN A 116 14.22 26.54 15.86
C ASN A 116 15.19 26.88 14.71
N TYR A 117 16.40 27.35 15.02
CA TYR A 117 17.42 27.64 14.01
C TYR A 117 17.95 26.36 13.36
N ASN A 118 18.11 25.29 14.12
CA ASN A 118 18.49 23.96 13.63
C ASN A 118 17.50 23.45 12.59
N GLY A 119 16.19 23.59 12.84
CA GLY A 119 15.16 23.21 11.87
C GLY A 119 15.27 23.95 10.54
N ILE A 120 15.59 25.26 10.57
CA ILE A 120 15.78 26.06 9.36
C ILE A 120 17.04 25.62 8.61
N ILE A 121 18.16 25.47 9.30
CA ILE A 121 19.44 25.08 8.69
C ILE A 121 19.31 23.68 8.09
N GLN A 122 18.78 22.70 8.84
CA GLN A 122 18.61 21.34 8.36
C GLN A 122 17.78 21.26 7.08
N LYS A 123 16.70 22.05 7.01
CA LYS A 123 15.79 22.06 5.86
C LYS A 123 16.36 22.81 4.66
N GLU A 124 16.97 23.96 4.88
CA GLU A 124 17.34 24.90 3.79
C GLU A 124 18.84 24.92 3.51
N VAL A 125 19.68 24.09 4.14
CA VAL A 125 21.14 24.11 3.94
C VAL A 125 21.55 23.97 2.47
N HIS A 126 22.20 25.02 1.97
CA HIS A 126 22.70 25.09 0.60
C HIS A 126 24.04 24.35 0.46
N PRO A 127 24.27 23.68 -0.68
CA PRO A 127 25.53 22.99 -1.01
C PRO A 127 26.80 23.83 -0.82
N GLU A 128 26.73 25.13 -1.09
CA GLU A 128 27.86 26.06 -0.98
C GLU A 128 28.30 26.30 0.47
N MET A 129 27.42 26.04 1.44
CA MET A 129 27.72 26.21 2.86
C MET A 129 28.18 24.92 3.53
N GLU A 130 28.28 23.81 2.79
CA GLU A 130 28.58 22.47 3.32
C GLU A 130 29.73 22.48 4.34
N GLN A 131 30.86 23.07 3.96
CA GLN A 131 32.04 23.15 4.82
C GLN A 131 31.78 24.00 6.08
N ARG A 132 31.19 25.19 5.92
CA ARG A 132 30.96 26.12 7.04
C ARG A 132 29.96 25.55 8.05
N VAL A 133 28.90 24.90 7.57
CA VAL A 133 27.90 24.26 8.43
C VAL A 133 28.51 23.10 9.20
N ARG A 134 29.32 22.25 8.55
CA ARG A 134 30.02 21.14 9.23
C ARG A 134 31.04 21.64 10.27
N GLU A 135 31.82 22.67 9.96
CA GLU A 135 32.73 23.34 10.91
C GLU A 135 31.97 23.89 12.12
N SER A 136 30.85 24.59 11.87
CA SER A 136 29.99 25.13 12.92
C SER A 136 29.40 24.03 13.80
N SER A 137 28.77 23.01 13.21
CA SER A 137 28.15 21.88 13.91
C SER A 137 29.16 21.11 14.77
N LYS A 138 30.38 20.87 14.26
CA LYS A 138 31.46 20.26 15.05
C LYS A 138 31.81 21.11 16.28
N SER A 139 32.01 22.40 16.06
CA SER A 139 32.40 23.34 17.13
C SER A 139 31.30 23.52 18.18
N VAL A 140 30.02 23.49 17.77
CA VAL A 140 28.86 23.53 18.66
C VAL A 140 28.77 22.23 19.46
N LYS A 141 28.89 21.06 18.81
CA LYS A 141 28.84 19.75 19.48
C LYS A 141 29.93 19.63 20.54
N GLU A 142 31.18 19.95 20.22
CA GLU A 142 32.28 19.96 21.20
C GLU A 142 32.03 20.91 22.39
N LEU A 143 31.40 22.06 22.15
CA LEU A 143 31.04 22.98 23.24
C LEU A 143 29.91 22.42 24.10
N LEU A 144 28.86 21.86 23.48
CA LEU A 144 27.73 21.28 24.17
C LEU A 144 28.12 20.05 25.01
N GLU A 145 28.99 19.18 24.49
CA GLU A 145 29.59 18.07 25.25
C GLU A 145 30.31 18.60 26.51
N SER A 146 31.11 19.67 26.36
CA SER A 146 31.80 20.26 27.52
C SER A 146 30.84 20.88 28.55
N LEU A 147 29.68 21.39 28.10
CA LEU A 147 28.66 21.93 28.99
C LEU A 147 27.88 20.83 29.71
N ASP A 148 27.55 19.74 29.01
CA ASP A 148 26.86 18.59 29.59
C ASP A 148 27.67 17.97 30.74
N ASP A 149 28.99 17.83 30.55
CA ASP A 149 29.93 17.34 31.57
C ASP A 149 29.96 18.25 32.83
N ASP A 150 29.77 19.56 32.67
CA ASP A 150 29.79 20.55 33.76
C ASP A 150 28.46 20.62 34.54
N LEU A 151 27.38 20.01 34.02
CA LEU A 151 26.04 20.06 34.63
C LEU A 151 25.83 18.92 35.63
N GLU A 152 25.96 19.21 36.93
CA GLU A 152 25.67 18.27 38.03
C GLU A 152 24.33 18.56 38.74
N GLY A 153 23.58 17.53 39.14
CA GLY A 153 22.31 17.63 39.89
C GLY A 153 21.05 17.22 39.12
N GLU A 154 19.99 16.83 39.85
CA GLU A 154 18.67 16.43 39.27
C GLU A 154 17.97 17.61 38.60
N GLU A 155 18.16 18.80 39.14
CA GLU A 155 17.63 20.06 38.63
C GLU A 155 18.10 20.49 37.23
N TRP A 156 19.17 19.89 36.70
CA TRP A 156 19.69 20.13 35.35
C TRP A 156 19.35 19.00 34.38
N GLU A 157 18.70 17.93 34.84
CA GLU A 157 18.38 16.76 34.04
C GLU A 157 17.65 17.12 32.75
N GLY A 158 16.60 17.95 32.82
CA GLY A 158 15.88 18.38 31.63
C GLY A 158 16.70 19.23 30.64
N ILE A 159 17.71 19.96 31.11
CA ILE A 159 18.61 20.74 30.24
C ILE A 159 19.66 19.82 29.59
N ARG A 160 20.18 18.82 30.33
CA ARG A 160 21.07 17.79 29.77
C ARG A 160 20.37 17.01 28.66
N ASP A 161 19.12 16.63 28.87
CA ASP A 161 18.32 15.94 27.85
C ASP A 161 18.17 16.79 26.58
N GLU A 162 17.85 18.08 26.73
CA GLU A 162 17.73 19.03 25.61
C GLU A 162 19.09 19.30 24.91
N ILE A 163 20.19 19.36 25.66
CA ILE A 163 21.55 19.44 25.09
C ILE A 163 21.86 18.17 24.29
N GLY A 164 21.54 17.00 24.83
CA GLY A 164 21.68 15.71 24.15
C GLY A 164 20.94 15.66 22.81
N GLU A 165 19.68 16.10 22.78
CA GLU A 165 18.90 16.20 21.54
C GLU A 165 19.48 17.23 20.58
N THR A 166 19.96 18.37 21.07
CA THR A 166 20.62 19.39 20.25
C THR A 166 21.89 18.85 19.59
N MET A 167 22.71 18.07 20.30
CA MET A 167 23.90 17.43 19.72
C MET A 167 23.54 16.48 18.57
N LYS A 168 22.49 15.65 18.73
CA LYS A 168 21.99 14.78 17.66
C LYS A 168 21.48 15.60 16.46
N GLN A 169 20.85 16.74 16.69
CA GLN A 169 20.42 17.64 15.61
C GLN A 169 21.62 18.22 14.84
N GLU A 170 22.73 18.54 15.51
CA GLU A 170 23.95 19.00 14.84
C GLU A 170 24.54 17.95 13.88
N ASP A 171 24.50 16.67 14.24
CA ASP A 171 24.91 15.58 13.34
C ASP A 171 24.02 15.51 12.10
N ARG A 172 22.69 15.65 12.30
CA ARG A 172 21.73 15.68 11.20
C ARG A 172 21.92 16.88 10.29
N ILE A 173 22.25 18.05 10.83
CA ILE A 173 22.56 19.27 10.07
C ILE A 173 23.82 19.09 9.23
N ALA A 174 24.90 18.59 9.85
CA ALA A 174 26.15 18.33 9.17
C ALA A 174 25.99 17.28 8.05
N LEU A 175 25.19 16.23 8.30
CA LEU A 175 24.82 15.24 7.29
C LEU A 175 24.00 15.86 6.16
N ALA A 176 22.96 16.64 6.47
CA ALA A 176 22.12 17.32 5.48
C ALA A 176 22.97 18.21 4.56
N ALA A 177 23.95 18.92 5.12
CA ALA A 177 24.89 19.75 4.36
C ALA A 177 25.77 18.91 3.41
N LYS A 178 26.29 17.77 3.89
CA LYS A 178 27.08 16.83 3.08
C LYS A 178 26.24 16.22 1.94
N VAL A 179 25.02 15.81 2.26
CA VAL A 179 24.06 15.23 1.30
C VAL A 179 23.64 16.26 0.26
N SER A 180 23.32 17.50 0.66
CA SER A 180 22.91 18.54 -0.30
C SER A 180 23.98 18.82 -1.34
N LYS A 181 25.26 18.86 -0.93
CA LYS A 181 26.38 18.96 -1.88
C LYS A 181 26.47 17.78 -2.82
N LYS A 182 26.32 16.54 -2.32
CA LYS A 182 26.36 15.33 -3.16
C LYS A 182 25.20 15.28 -4.15
N ILE A 183 24.00 15.69 -3.73
CA ILE A 183 22.84 15.83 -4.62
C ILE A 183 23.14 16.86 -5.71
N LYS A 184 23.68 18.03 -5.37
CA LYS A 184 24.05 19.04 -6.37
C LYS A 184 25.08 18.50 -7.36
N GLU A 185 26.15 17.86 -6.88
CA GLU A 185 27.18 17.25 -7.75
C GLU A 185 26.57 16.21 -8.69
N LEU A 186 25.71 15.33 -8.18
CA LEU A 186 25.04 14.30 -8.97
C LEU A 186 24.07 14.90 -9.98
N CYS A 187 23.26 15.88 -9.59
CA CYS A 187 22.28 16.50 -10.47
C CYS A 187 22.94 17.31 -11.59
N VAL A 188 24.05 18.00 -11.31
CA VAL A 188 24.84 18.66 -12.36
C VAL A 188 25.40 17.62 -13.33
N LEU A 189 25.97 16.51 -12.84
CA LEU A 189 26.48 15.44 -13.69
C LEU A 189 25.38 14.77 -14.53
N LEU A 190 24.21 14.50 -13.94
CA LEU A 190 23.06 13.94 -14.66
C LEU A 190 22.55 14.92 -15.71
N SER A 191 22.51 16.22 -15.42
CA SER A 191 22.11 17.21 -16.42
C SER A 191 23.04 17.26 -17.64
N GLU A 192 24.32 16.92 -17.46
CA GLU A 192 25.31 16.85 -18.54
C GLU A 192 25.31 15.49 -19.28
N LEU A 193 25.02 14.39 -18.59
CA LEU A 193 25.15 13.03 -19.12
C LEU A 193 23.84 12.41 -19.59
N ASP A 194 22.77 12.53 -18.78
CA ASP A 194 21.48 11.90 -18.99
C ASP A 194 20.36 12.78 -18.42
N THR A 195 19.82 13.62 -19.30
CA THR A 195 18.77 14.58 -18.96
C THR A 195 17.43 13.92 -18.66
N LEU A 196 17.18 12.70 -19.15
CA LEU A 196 15.98 11.92 -18.78
C LEU A 196 16.09 11.50 -17.32
N GLU A 197 17.23 10.94 -16.93
CA GLU A 197 17.45 10.51 -15.55
C GLU A 197 17.53 11.68 -14.58
N TYR A 198 18.04 12.83 -15.03
CA TYR A 198 17.92 14.11 -14.31
C TYR A 198 16.45 14.46 -14.03
N SER A 199 15.59 14.41 -15.06
CA SER A 199 14.18 14.82 -14.90
C SER A 199 13.39 13.90 -13.95
N LYS A 200 13.82 12.64 -13.81
CA LYS A 200 13.26 11.69 -12.84
C LYS A 200 13.80 11.91 -11.42
N SER A 201 15.12 12.11 -11.29
CA SER A 201 15.81 12.07 -10.00
C SER A 201 16.03 13.43 -9.34
N CYS A 202 16.13 14.49 -10.14
CA CYS A 202 16.56 15.83 -9.70
C CYS A 202 15.50 16.92 -9.85
N LYS A 203 14.40 16.63 -10.55
CA LYS A 203 13.27 17.56 -10.71
C LYS A 203 12.69 17.98 -9.36
N THR A 204 12.29 19.24 -9.27
CA THR A 204 11.84 19.80 -8.01
C THR A 204 10.32 19.76 -7.81
N SER A 205 9.91 19.62 -6.55
CA SER A 205 8.52 19.75 -6.09
C SER A 205 8.32 21.03 -5.25
N ASP A 206 7.07 21.36 -4.93
CA ASP A 206 6.74 22.54 -4.11
C ASP A 206 7.30 22.46 -2.67
N ASP A 207 7.60 21.26 -2.17
CA ASP A 207 8.13 21.03 -0.83
C ASP A 207 9.67 21.00 -0.77
N ASP A 208 10.35 20.98 -1.92
CA ASP A 208 11.81 20.92 -1.98
C ASP A 208 12.48 22.21 -1.45
N PRO A 209 13.73 22.11 -0.95
CA PRO A 209 14.52 23.27 -0.52
C PRO A 209 14.70 24.32 -1.62
N GLU A 210 14.78 25.59 -1.23
CA GLU A 210 14.78 26.72 -2.17
C GLU A 210 15.97 26.69 -3.13
N TRP A 211 17.15 26.27 -2.67
CA TRP A 211 18.34 26.13 -3.52
C TRP A 211 18.19 25.08 -4.62
N LYS A 212 17.46 23.99 -4.34
CA LYS A 212 17.24 22.92 -5.31
C LYS A 212 16.33 23.44 -6.42
N LYS A 213 15.28 24.18 -6.06
CA LYS A 213 14.38 24.87 -7.00
C LYS A 213 15.14 25.88 -7.87
N ASP A 214 16.01 26.67 -7.26
CA ASP A 214 16.83 27.64 -7.98
C ASP A 214 17.81 26.96 -8.95
N MET A 215 18.38 25.82 -8.57
CA MET A 215 19.23 25.00 -9.44
C MET A 215 18.43 24.45 -10.63
N ASP A 216 17.26 23.85 -10.37
CA ASP A 216 16.38 23.29 -11.40
C ASP A 216 15.91 24.36 -12.39
N LYS A 217 15.59 25.56 -11.89
CA LYS A 217 15.24 26.71 -12.73
C LYS A 217 16.39 27.17 -13.63
N LYS A 218 17.62 27.24 -13.11
CA LYS A 218 18.80 27.60 -13.91
C LYS A 218 19.04 26.60 -15.03
N LEU A 219 18.96 25.30 -14.71
CA LEU A 219 19.08 24.22 -15.68
C LEU A 219 17.97 24.28 -16.74
N THR A 220 16.74 24.61 -16.34
CA THR A 220 15.62 24.78 -17.28
C THR A 220 15.88 25.92 -18.29
N ASP A 221 16.53 27.01 -17.90
CA ASP A 221 16.84 28.12 -18.81
C ASP A 221 17.99 27.76 -19.77
N GLU A 222 18.97 26.98 -19.32
CA GLU A 222 20.02 26.41 -20.19
C GLU A 222 19.44 25.41 -21.19
N GLN A 223 18.56 24.51 -20.73
CA GLN A 223 17.83 23.55 -21.56
C GLN A 223 16.94 24.24 -22.60
N LYS A 224 16.29 25.36 -22.26
CA LYS A 224 15.54 26.16 -23.25
C LYS A 224 16.45 26.70 -24.34
N LYS A 225 17.62 27.24 -23.97
CA LYS A 225 18.57 27.78 -24.94
C LYS A 225 19.11 26.67 -25.85
N GLU A 226 19.42 25.51 -25.28
CA GLU A 226 19.83 24.34 -26.03
C GLU A 226 18.71 23.86 -26.97
N ALA A 227 17.47 23.79 -26.50
CA ALA A 227 16.31 23.45 -27.32
C ALA A 227 16.08 24.44 -28.48
N GLU A 228 16.34 25.73 -28.27
CA GLU A 228 16.32 26.74 -29.34
C GLU A 228 17.46 26.53 -30.35
N GLU A 229 18.68 26.26 -29.90
CA GLU A 229 19.82 25.95 -30.77
C GLU A 229 19.58 24.66 -31.58
N PHE A 230 19.09 23.61 -30.92
CA PHE A 230 18.66 22.35 -31.53
C PHE A 230 17.58 22.60 -32.59
N PHE A 231 16.51 23.34 -32.25
CA PHE A 231 15.44 23.70 -33.18
C PHE A 231 15.98 24.42 -34.42
N ASN A 232 16.94 25.33 -34.26
CA ASN A 232 17.53 26.09 -35.35
C ASN A 232 18.39 25.19 -36.27
N ILE A 233 19.22 24.32 -35.69
CA ILE A 233 20.03 23.35 -36.46
C ILE A 233 19.12 22.41 -37.24
N MET A 234 18.15 21.78 -36.57
CA MET A 234 17.23 20.84 -37.19
C MET A 234 16.34 21.51 -38.23
N SER A 235 15.89 22.75 -37.99
CA SER A 235 15.20 23.55 -38.99
C SER A 235 16.02 23.75 -40.26
N ALA A 236 17.31 24.05 -40.14
CA ALA A 236 18.19 24.21 -41.29
C ALA A 236 18.39 22.88 -42.03
N CYS A 237 18.52 21.77 -41.30
CA CYS A 237 18.62 20.43 -41.85
C CYS A 237 17.40 20.02 -42.68
N PHE A 238 16.18 20.28 -42.18
CA PHE A 238 14.94 19.98 -42.91
C PHE A 238 14.79 20.85 -44.18
N GLN A 239 15.26 22.10 -44.15
CA GLN A 239 15.28 22.96 -45.34
C GLN A 239 16.28 22.44 -46.39
N ASN A 240 17.51 22.15 -45.97
CA ASN A 240 18.59 21.70 -46.82
C ASN A 240 19.41 20.57 -46.16
N PRO A 241 19.05 19.30 -46.40
CA PRO A 241 19.73 18.17 -45.77
C PRO A 241 21.23 18.07 -46.10
N LYS A 242 21.68 18.64 -47.24
CA LYS A 242 23.09 18.66 -47.64
C LYS A 242 23.98 19.55 -46.77
N GLU A 243 23.39 20.56 -46.15
CA GLU A 243 24.09 21.54 -45.31
C GLU A 243 23.78 21.31 -43.82
N CYS A 244 23.23 20.14 -43.48
CA CYS A 244 22.87 19.81 -42.11
C CYS A 244 24.10 19.73 -41.21
N ARG A 245 24.05 20.48 -40.10
CA ARG A 245 25.13 20.62 -39.13
C ARG A 245 24.99 19.62 -37.97
N CYS A 246 24.87 18.33 -38.28
CA CYS A 246 24.63 17.30 -37.25
C CYS A 246 25.67 17.28 -36.14
N ASN A 247 26.93 17.62 -36.44
CA ASN A 247 28.03 17.63 -35.45
C ASN A 247 27.92 18.75 -34.39
N ASP A 248 27.03 19.72 -34.59
CA ASP A 248 26.80 20.79 -33.62
C ASP A 248 25.65 20.48 -32.65
N LEU A 249 25.02 19.31 -32.77
CA LEU A 249 24.00 18.83 -31.84
C LEU A 249 24.68 18.31 -30.57
N SER A 250 24.13 18.67 -29.41
CA SER A 250 24.64 18.31 -28.09
C SER A 250 24.50 16.81 -27.76
N THR A 251 23.41 16.18 -28.22
CA THR A 251 23.15 14.75 -28.01
C THR A 251 23.94 13.89 -29.01
N GLN A 252 25.03 13.27 -28.56
CA GLN A 252 25.95 12.51 -29.42
C GLN A 252 25.28 11.38 -30.21
N GLN A 253 24.43 10.57 -29.57
CA GLN A 253 23.73 9.46 -30.23
C GLN A 253 22.81 9.95 -31.36
N PHE A 254 22.06 11.03 -31.10
CA PHE A 254 21.22 11.66 -32.11
C PHE A 254 22.06 12.30 -33.23
N ALA A 255 23.19 12.94 -32.89
CA ALA A 255 24.11 13.51 -33.87
C ALA A 255 24.68 12.45 -34.83
N GLU A 256 25.01 11.26 -34.32
CA GLU A 256 25.46 10.12 -35.13
C GLU A 256 24.37 9.65 -36.10
N GLN A 257 23.13 9.47 -35.64
CA GLN A 257 22.01 9.12 -36.51
C GLN A 257 21.69 10.22 -37.52
N CYS A 258 21.70 11.48 -37.10
CA CYS A 258 21.54 12.64 -37.99
C CYS A 258 22.57 12.61 -39.13
N ASN A 259 23.83 12.29 -38.85
CA ASN A 259 24.88 12.20 -39.87
C ASN A 259 24.66 11.08 -40.90
N ILE A 260 23.91 10.03 -40.54
CA ILE A 260 23.50 8.95 -41.44
C ILE A 260 22.27 9.38 -42.24
N MET A 261 21.27 9.97 -41.59
CA MET A 261 19.99 10.33 -42.19
C MET A 261 20.07 11.55 -43.12
N ALA A 262 20.82 12.59 -42.75
CA ALA A 262 20.93 13.82 -43.54
C ALA A 262 21.37 13.59 -45.00
N PRO A 263 22.43 12.80 -45.30
CA PRO A 263 22.80 12.52 -46.69
C PRO A 263 21.76 11.65 -47.42
N LEU A 264 21.13 10.68 -46.75
CA LEU A 264 20.05 9.88 -47.35
C LEU A 264 18.83 10.74 -47.70
N ALA A 265 18.47 11.68 -46.81
CA ALA A 265 17.40 12.64 -47.05
C ALA A 265 17.73 13.59 -48.23
N ALA A 266 18.99 14.02 -48.35
CA ALA A 266 19.43 14.82 -49.49
C ALA A 266 19.29 14.05 -50.81
N GLU A 267 19.69 12.78 -50.83
CA GLU A 267 19.59 11.89 -51.98
C GLU A 267 18.14 11.54 -52.34
N CYS A 268 17.32 11.27 -51.34
CA CYS A 268 15.89 11.01 -51.50
C CYS A 268 15.19 12.23 -52.14
N LYS A 269 15.53 13.45 -51.70
CA LYS A 269 15.03 14.71 -52.29
C LYS A 269 15.45 14.91 -53.75
N GLU A 270 16.53 14.26 -54.21
CA GLU A 270 16.94 14.21 -55.62
C GLU A 270 16.23 13.12 -56.44
N GLY A 271 15.35 12.33 -55.81
CA GLY A 271 14.56 11.29 -56.47
C GLY A 271 15.19 9.89 -56.44
N LYS A 272 16.20 9.65 -55.61
CA LYS A 272 16.79 8.31 -55.43
C LYS A 272 15.93 7.47 -54.49
N VAL A 273 15.09 6.60 -55.06
CA VAL A 273 14.13 5.75 -54.32
C VAL A 273 14.84 4.87 -53.28
N GLU A 274 15.97 4.25 -53.62
CA GLU A 274 16.72 3.39 -52.69
C GLU A 274 17.17 4.14 -51.41
N SER A 275 17.48 5.44 -51.51
CA SER A 275 17.85 6.24 -50.34
C SER A 275 16.63 6.59 -49.48
N CYS A 276 15.44 6.69 -50.09
CA CYS A 276 14.18 6.85 -49.37
C CYS A 276 13.81 5.57 -48.60
N ASP A 277 13.89 4.41 -49.26
CA ASP A 277 13.58 3.11 -48.64
C ASP A 277 14.50 2.82 -47.45
N ARG A 278 15.81 3.14 -47.58
CA ARG A 278 16.77 2.98 -46.48
C ARG A 278 16.54 3.92 -45.31
N MET A 279 15.88 5.07 -45.50
CA MET A 279 15.48 5.90 -44.36
C MET A 279 14.28 5.30 -43.61
N GLU A 280 13.37 4.60 -44.30
CA GLU A 280 12.24 3.91 -43.66
C GLU A 280 12.68 2.70 -42.83
N GLU A 281 13.82 2.09 -43.17
CA GLU A 281 14.42 0.99 -42.42
C GLU A 281 15.16 1.42 -41.14
N LEU A 282 15.43 2.72 -40.95
CA LEU A 282 16.11 3.23 -39.77
C LEU A 282 15.11 3.43 -38.63
N ASP A 283 15.53 3.06 -37.41
CA ASP A 283 14.76 3.34 -36.20
C ASP A 283 14.52 4.85 -36.04
N ASP A 284 13.39 5.21 -35.43
CA ASP A 284 13.01 6.61 -35.23
C ASP A 284 14.04 7.29 -34.29
N PRO A 285 14.79 8.30 -34.76
CA PRO A 285 15.78 8.98 -33.93
C PRO A 285 15.15 9.79 -32.80
N MET A 286 13.81 9.97 -32.77
CA MET A 286 13.10 10.65 -31.69
C MET A 286 13.34 10.02 -30.33
N ASP A 287 13.46 8.69 -30.27
CA ASP A 287 13.69 7.96 -29.01
C ASP A 287 15.08 8.22 -28.41
N LEU A 288 16.00 8.79 -29.19
CA LEU A 288 17.34 9.18 -28.75
C LEU A 288 17.38 10.61 -28.18
N LEU A 289 16.28 11.36 -28.29
CA LEU A 289 16.20 12.72 -27.78
C LEU A 289 15.65 12.76 -26.35
N PRO A 290 16.25 13.58 -25.48
CA PRO A 290 15.62 13.98 -24.23
C PRO A 290 14.24 14.65 -24.44
N ASP A 291 13.32 14.46 -23.49
CA ASP A 291 11.94 14.99 -23.57
C ASP A 291 11.86 16.49 -23.90
N TYR A 292 12.76 17.32 -23.34
CA TYR A 292 12.75 18.77 -23.61
C TYR A 292 13.19 19.13 -25.04
N LEU A 293 13.99 18.27 -25.69
CA LEU A 293 14.38 18.41 -27.09
C LEU A 293 13.35 17.77 -28.04
N GLN A 294 12.61 16.74 -27.60
CA GLN A 294 11.51 16.18 -28.38
C GLN A 294 10.45 17.24 -28.69
N ALA A 295 10.11 18.10 -27.73
CA ALA A 295 9.18 19.22 -27.96
C ALA A 295 9.72 20.25 -28.98
N ALA A 296 11.05 20.43 -29.04
CA ALA A 296 11.67 21.27 -30.06
C ALA A 296 11.61 20.59 -31.43
N MET A 297 11.90 19.29 -31.49
CA MET A 297 11.80 18.48 -32.71
C MET A 297 10.37 18.44 -33.25
N GLU A 298 9.36 18.25 -32.39
CA GLU A 298 7.94 18.29 -32.77
C GLU A 298 7.58 19.61 -33.44
N LYS A 299 8.10 20.75 -32.94
CA LYS A 299 7.90 22.06 -33.60
C LYS A 299 8.59 22.14 -34.96
N VAL A 300 9.76 21.51 -35.14
CA VAL A 300 10.43 21.42 -36.45
C VAL A 300 9.56 20.61 -37.39
N GLU A 301 9.08 19.45 -36.96
CA GLU A 301 8.20 18.60 -37.75
C GLU A 301 6.87 19.24 -38.07
N GLU A 302 6.28 20.03 -37.16
CA GLU A 302 5.08 20.80 -37.44
C GLU A 302 5.34 21.84 -38.54
N LYS A 303 6.45 22.57 -38.41
CA LYS A 303 6.85 23.64 -39.34
C LYS A 303 7.14 23.12 -40.75
N TYR A 304 7.77 21.95 -40.90
CA TYR A 304 8.15 21.39 -42.21
C TYR A 304 7.31 20.19 -42.64
N GLY A 305 6.46 19.63 -41.79
CA GLY A 305 5.63 18.46 -42.06
C GLY A 305 4.60 18.70 -43.16
N GLY A 306 4.18 19.95 -43.37
CA GLY A 306 3.40 20.32 -44.55
C GLY A 306 4.13 20.01 -45.87
N SER A 307 5.45 20.23 -45.92
CA SER A 307 6.26 19.97 -47.13
C SER A 307 6.65 18.49 -47.30
N LYS A 308 6.66 17.68 -46.23
CA LYS A 308 6.84 16.22 -46.32
C LYS A 308 5.64 15.57 -47.00
N HIS A 309 4.42 15.99 -46.68
CA HIS A 309 3.20 15.42 -47.28
C HIS A 309 3.10 15.67 -48.79
N ASP A 310 3.68 16.76 -49.27
CA ASP A 310 3.79 17.05 -50.71
C ASP A 310 4.82 16.15 -51.43
N LEU A 311 5.79 15.60 -50.70
CA LEU A 311 6.86 14.74 -51.23
C LEU A 311 6.57 13.25 -51.07
N TYR A 312 5.81 12.86 -50.05
CA TYR A 312 5.48 11.48 -49.75
C TYR A 312 4.08 11.36 -49.13
N VAL A 313 3.13 10.82 -49.92
CA VAL A 313 1.79 10.45 -49.46
C VAL A 313 1.79 8.93 -49.25
N PRO A 314 1.45 8.41 -48.05
CA PRO A 314 1.34 6.97 -47.81
C PRO A 314 0.48 6.29 -48.88
N LYS A 315 0.84 5.07 -49.28
CA LYS A 315 0.16 4.34 -50.37
C LYS A 315 -1.34 4.24 -50.13
N ASP A 316 -1.76 4.00 -48.89
CA ASP A 316 -3.19 3.89 -48.54
C ASP A 316 -3.93 5.22 -48.78
N CYS A 317 -3.34 6.35 -48.37
CA CYS A 317 -3.88 7.68 -48.66
C CYS A 317 -3.89 7.99 -50.17
N ALA A 318 -2.84 7.63 -50.90
CA ALA A 318 -2.74 7.85 -52.34
C ALA A 318 -3.79 7.02 -53.10
N ASN A 319 -4.02 5.77 -52.69
CA ASN A 319 -5.03 4.87 -53.25
C ASN A 319 -6.45 5.43 -53.06
N GLU A 320 -6.67 6.12 -51.94
CA GLU A 320 -7.93 6.80 -51.64
C GLU A 320 -8.06 8.21 -52.24
N GLY A 321 -7.04 8.70 -52.95
CA GLY A 321 -7.03 10.06 -53.52
C GLY A 321 -6.88 11.16 -52.47
N ALA A 322 -6.49 10.82 -51.24
CA ALA A 322 -6.28 11.73 -50.13
C ALA A 322 -4.88 12.34 -50.18
N LEU A 323 -4.70 13.29 -51.10
CA LEU A 323 -3.40 13.94 -51.36
C LEU A 323 -3.03 15.04 -50.36
N THR A 324 -3.99 15.50 -49.54
CA THR A 324 -3.73 16.51 -48.50
C THR A 324 -3.51 15.86 -47.15
N ARG A 325 -2.73 16.51 -46.27
CA ARG A 325 -2.46 16.02 -44.91
C ARG A 325 -3.72 15.74 -44.10
N GLU A 326 -4.69 16.65 -44.15
CA GLU A 326 -5.96 16.47 -43.44
C GLU A 326 -6.76 15.29 -44.00
N ALA A 327 -6.82 15.13 -45.33
CA ALA A 327 -7.52 14.01 -45.95
C ALA A 327 -6.82 12.68 -45.66
N CYS A 328 -5.49 12.64 -45.67
CA CYS A 328 -4.74 11.43 -45.38
C CYS A 328 -4.85 11.03 -43.90
N ALA A 329 -4.79 11.99 -42.96
CA ALA A 329 -5.03 11.72 -41.55
C ALA A 329 -6.43 11.13 -41.32
N GLU A 330 -7.43 11.60 -42.07
CA GLU A 330 -8.80 11.06 -42.03
C GLU A 330 -8.89 9.62 -42.57
N VAL A 331 -8.20 9.30 -43.66
CA VAL A 331 -8.10 7.94 -44.19
C VAL A 331 -7.38 7.01 -43.21
N MET A 332 -6.23 7.43 -42.69
CA MET A 332 -5.43 6.63 -41.76
C MET A 332 -6.18 6.36 -40.46
N PHE A 333 -6.88 7.35 -39.90
CA PHE A 333 -7.72 7.13 -38.74
C PHE A 333 -8.84 6.13 -39.02
N ARG A 334 -9.49 6.21 -40.18
CA ARG A 334 -10.55 5.27 -40.55
C ARG A 334 -10.05 3.83 -40.74
N LEU A 335 -8.83 3.65 -41.23
CA LEU A 335 -8.24 2.33 -41.47
C LEU A 335 -7.67 1.69 -40.20
N ASN A 336 -7.09 2.49 -39.29
CA ASN A 336 -6.32 1.98 -38.17
C ASN A 336 -6.98 2.17 -36.80
N ALA A 337 -7.96 3.06 -36.65
CA ALA A 337 -8.64 3.26 -35.38
C ALA A 337 -9.66 2.13 -35.11
N PRO A 338 -9.89 1.77 -33.83
CA PRO A 338 -11.00 0.90 -33.44
C PRO A 338 -12.35 1.38 -33.99
N PRO A 339 -13.27 0.47 -34.37
CA PRO A 339 -14.55 0.82 -34.98
C PRO A 339 -15.37 1.77 -34.10
N GLU A 340 -15.29 1.64 -32.78
CA GLU A 340 -15.98 2.50 -31.81
C GLU A 340 -15.53 3.97 -31.94
N CYS A 341 -14.23 4.20 -32.16
CA CYS A 341 -13.69 5.54 -32.37
C CYS A 341 -14.12 6.12 -33.72
N VAL A 342 -14.20 5.30 -34.78
CA VAL A 342 -14.67 5.75 -36.09
C VAL A 342 -16.14 6.16 -36.06
N GLU A 343 -17.00 5.32 -35.46
CA GLU A 343 -18.43 5.61 -35.30
C GLU A 343 -18.67 6.90 -34.51
N GLU A 344 -17.96 7.08 -33.40
CA GLU A 344 -18.17 8.24 -32.55
C GLU A 344 -17.62 9.53 -33.18
N LYS A 345 -16.56 9.43 -34.01
CA LYS A 345 -16.08 10.54 -34.84
C LYS A 345 -17.17 10.99 -35.82
N GLU A 346 -17.79 10.05 -36.53
CA GLU A 346 -18.85 10.34 -37.50
C GLU A 346 -20.08 10.98 -36.83
N LYS A 347 -20.47 10.46 -35.65
CA LYS A 347 -21.58 10.98 -34.86
C LYS A 347 -21.31 12.40 -34.33
N ARG A 348 -20.09 12.67 -33.82
CA ARG A 348 -19.67 14.00 -33.34
C ARG A 348 -19.30 14.96 -34.48
N LYS A 349 -19.19 14.47 -35.73
CA LYS A 349 -18.74 15.22 -36.92
C LYS A 349 -17.40 15.94 -36.71
N MET A 350 -16.48 15.30 -35.98
CA MET A 350 -15.19 15.88 -35.64
C MET A 350 -14.21 15.74 -36.80
N LYS A 351 -13.48 16.83 -37.12
CA LYS A 351 -12.41 16.82 -38.10
C LYS A 351 -11.09 16.50 -37.40
N ILE A 352 -10.39 15.48 -37.89
CA ILE A 352 -9.06 15.11 -37.42
C ILE A 352 -8.05 15.74 -38.38
N GLN A 353 -7.24 16.69 -37.88
CA GLN A 353 -6.26 17.41 -38.71
C GLN A 353 -4.87 16.76 -38.67
N ASN A 354 -4.59 15.99 -37.63
CA ASN A 354 -3.33 15.28 -37.43
C ASN A 354 -3.52 14.04 -36.53
N GLU A 355 -2.51 13.18 -36.50
CA GLU A 355 -2.49 11.94 -35.74
C GLU A 355 -2.67 12.15 -34.23
N ASN A 356 -2.06 13.19 -33.65
CA ASN A 356 -2.17 13.45 -32.21
C ASN A 356 -3.62 13.80 -31.80
N GLN A 357 -4.33 14.61 -32.62
CA GLN A 357 -5.75 14.84 -32.43
C GLN A 357 -6.56 13.55 -32.55
N ALA A 358 -6.19 12.68 -33.49
CA ALA A 358 -6.83 11.38 -33.71
C ALA A 358 -6.68 10.46 -32.49
N ARG A 359 -5.45 10.37 -31.95
CA ARG A 359 -5.12 9.59 -30.77
C ARG A 359 -5.85 10.10 -29.53
N LYS A 360 -5.76 11.39 -29.24
CA LYS A 360 -6.46 12.00 -28.08
C LYS A 360 -7.97 11.81 -28.16
N PHE A 361 -8.54 11.94 -29.36
CA PHE A 361 -9.96 11.70 -29.56
C PHE A 361 -10.35 10.25 -29.29
N CYS A 362 -9.57 9.28 -29.81
CA CYS A 362 -9.87 7.88 -29.60
C CYS A 362 -9.62 7.46 -28.15
N GLU A 363 -8.59 7.98 -27.48
CA GLU A 363 -8.37 7.82 -26.04
C GLU A 363 -9.57 8.29 -25.22
N GLU A 364 -10.15 9.46 -25.54
CA GLU A 364 -11.36 9.97 -24.90
C GLU A 364 -12.56 9.03 -25.12
N VAL A 365 -12.78 8.57 -26.36
CA VAL A 365 -13.90 7.67 -26.69
C VAL A 365 -13.75 6.32 -26.00
N MET A 366 -12.56 5.75 -26.01
CA MET A 366 -12.28 4.47 -25.36
C MET A 366 -12.41 4.58 -23.84
N PHE A 367 -12.02 5.72 -23.25
CA PHE A 367 -12.25 5.99 -21.85
C PHE A 367 -13.75 6.11 -21.54
N ASP A 368 -14.52 6.85 -22.33
CA ASP A 368 -15.98 6.98 -22.17
C ASP A 368 -16.69 5.61 -22.23
N LEU A 369 -16.19 4.67 -23.05
CA LEU A 369 -16.77 3.33 -23.20
C LEU A 369 -16.30 2.38 -22.08
N GLY A 370 -15.01 2.36 -21.78
CA GLY A 370 -14.37 1.37 -20.91
C GLY A 370 -14.15 1.79 -19.46
N ALA A 371 -14.27 3.07 -19.12
CA ALA A 371 -13.98 3.53 -17.76
C ALA A 371 -15.04 3.00 -16.76
N PRO A 372 -14.60 2.60 -15.55
CA PRO A 372 -15.50 2.26 -14.45
C PRO A 372 -16.51 3.38 -14.15
N ASP A 373 -17.70 3.00 -13.68
CA ASP A 373 -18.78 3.93 -13.37
C ASP A 373 -18.38 4.93 -12.28
N GLU A 374 -17.49 4.54 -11.38
CA GLU A 374 -16.90 5.36 -10.32
C GLU A 374 -16.17 6.57 -10.92
N CYS A 375 -15.33 6.36 -11.92
CA CYS A 375 -14.59 7.42 -12.60
C CYS A 375 -15.52 8.34 -13.41
N LYS A 376 -16.53 7.77 -14.07
CA LYS A 376 -17.55 8.53 -14.81
C LYS A 376 -18.37 9.42 -13.88
N LYS A 377 -18.78 8.91 -12.72
CA LYS A 377 -19.51 9.67 -11.70
C LYS A 377 -18.67 10.79 -11.10
N ALA A 378 -17.35 10.57 -10.96
CA ALA A 378 -16.41 11.60 -10.52
C ALA A 378 -16.13 12.66 -11.61
N GLY A 379 -16.62 12.48 -12.84
CA GLY A 379 -16.41 13.41 -13.95
C GLY A 379 -14.99 13.40 -14.50
N LEU A 380 -14.24 12.33 -14.25
CA LEU A 380 -12.87 12.16 -14.72
C LEU A 380 -12.90 11.78 -16.20
N LYS A 381 -11.94 12.29 -16.96
CA LYS A 381 -11.79 12.01 -18.40
C LYS A 381 -10.42 11.45 -18.77
N ASP A 382 -9.54 11.39 -17.79
CA ASP A 382 -8.15 10.96 -17.95
C ASP A 382 -7.95 9.63 -17.21
N ASP A 383 -7.27 8.70 -17.86
CA ASP A 383 -6.99 7.37 -17.32
C ASP A 383 -6.14 7.42 -16.05
N MET A 384 -5.17 8.33 -15.96
CA MET A 384 -4.35 8.47 -14.77
C MET A 384 -5.11 9.09 -13.61
N GLU A 385 -5.96 10.09 -13.87
CA GLU A 385 -6.84 10.63 -12.84
C GLU A 385 -7.82 9.58 -12.33
N CYS A 386 -8.39 8.78 -13.23
CA CYS A 386 -9.27 7.65 -12.87
C CYS A 386 -8.53 6.60 -12.03
N LYS A 387 -7.34 6.17 -12.43
CA LYS A 387 -6.51 5.24 -11.65
C LYS A 387 -6.22 5.77 -10.25
N ARG A 388 -5.90 7.05 -10.12
CA ARG A 388 -5.69 7.73 -8.83
C ARG A 388 -6.95 7.74 -7.97
N HIS A 389 -8.10 7.96 -8.60
CA HIS A 389 -9.38 7.96 -7.91
C HIS A 389 -9.77 6.56 -7.44
N MET A 390 -9.62 5.55 -8.30
CA MET A 390 -9.85 4.14 -7.95
C MET A 390 -8.93 3.69 -6.82
N PHE A 391 -7.65 4.05 -6.86
CA PHE A 391 -6.72 3.77 -5.76
C PHE A 391 -7.23 4.36 -4.44
N LYS A 392 -7.72 5.60 -4.44
CA LYS A 392 -8.28 6.21 -3.21
C LYS A 392 -9.55 5.55 -2.70
N LEU A 393 -10.32 4.89 -3.57
CA LEU A 393 -11.55 4.19 -3.18
C LEU A 393 -11.27 2.78 -2.67
N ASP A 394 -10.31 2.08 -3.28
CA ASP A 394 -10.04 0.66 -3.02
C ASP A 394 -8.84 0.42 -2.10
N ALA A 395 -7.91 1.38 -1.98
CA ALA A 395 -6.73 1.22 -1.15
C ALA A 395 -7.09 1.32 0.35
N PRO A 396 -6.54 0.42 1.19
CA PRO A 396 -6.62 0.53 2.64
C PRO A 396 -6.09 1.89 3.14
N GLU A 397 -6.58 2.34 4.30
CA GLU A 397 -6.15 3.61 4.92
C GLU A 397 -4.64 3.63 5.18
N GLU A 398 -4.05 2.47 5.48
CA GLU A 398 -2.62 2.28 5.73
C GLU A 398 -1.77 2.59 4.48
N CYS A 399 -2.27 2.27 3.27
CA CYS A 399 -1.59 2.61 2.03
C CYS A 399 -1.61 4.13 1.79
N LEU A 400 -2.74 4.78 2.08
CA LEU A 400 -2.88 6.23 1.97
C LEU A 400 -2.02 6.95 3.01
N ALA A 401 -1.94 6.42 4.24
CA ALA A 401 -1.08 6.91 5.31
C ALA A 401 0.41 6.78 4.97
N ALA A 402 0.80 5.74 4.21
CA ALA A 402 2.14 5.57 3.67
C ALA A 402 2.46 6.54 2.50
N GLY A 403 1.55 7.45 2.15
CA GLY A 403 1.73 8.43 1.09
C GLY A 403 1.58 7.86 -0.34
N LEU A 404 1.02 6.66 -0.47
CA LEU A 404 0.74 6.07 -1.78
C LEU A 404 -0.53 6.73 -2.35
N ILE A 405 -0.42 7.26 -3.56
CA ILE A 405 -1.51 8.02 -4.19
C ILE A 405 -2.07 7.35 -5.44
N GLY A 406 -1.51 6.23 -5.88
CA GLY A 406 -1.96 5.49 -7.06
C GLY A 406 -1.56 6.16 -8.37
N THR A 407 -0.46 6.91 -8.39
CA THR A 407 0.05 7.59 -9.59
C THR A 407 0.94 6.71 -10.45
N GLY A 408 1.46 5.61 -9.89
CA GLY A 408 2.29 4.66 -10.62
C GLY A 408 1.89 3.21 -10.37
N ASN A 409 2.31 2.32 -11.28
CA ASN A 409 2.17 0.87 -11.09
C ASN A 409 2.88 0.38 -9.83
N ASP A 410 3.90 1.11 -9.36
CA ASP A 410 4.63 0.76 -8.14
C ASP A 410 3.87 1.12 -6.85
N ASP A 411 2.94 2.07 -6.88
CA ASP A 411 2.09 2.39 -5.72
C ASP A 411 1.19 1.20 -5.38
N TRP A 412 0.62 0.55 -6.40
CA TRP A 412 -0.16 -0.68 -6.22
C TRP A 412 0.68 -1.82 -5.66
N LYS A 413 1.91 -2.03 -6.15
CA LYS A 413 2.81 -3.07 -5.62
C LYS A 413 3.17 -2.80 -4.17
N LYS A 414 3.53 -1.56 -3.83
CA LYS A 414 3.85 -1.16 -2.45
C LYS A 414 2.63 -1.32 -1.53
N CYS A 415 1.44 -0.97 -2.03
CA CYS A 415 0.20 -1.16 -1.27
C CYS A 415 -0.14 -2.65 -1.11
N GLU A 416 0.15 -3.50 -2.10
CA GLU A 416 -0.04 -4.94 -2.01
C GLU A 416 0.85 -5.58 -0.93
N VAL A 417 2.08 -5.10 -0.76
CA VAL A 417 2.97 -5.49 0.36
C VAL A 417 2.36 -5.09 1.71
N ILE A 418 1.85 -3.87 1.84
CA ILE A 418 1.19 -3.41 3.07
C ILE A 418 -0.04 -4.28 3.37
N ARG A 419 -0.87 -4.53 2.36
CA ARG A 419 -2.06 -5.36 2.49
C ARG A 419 -1.71 -6.81 2.85
N PHE A 420 -0.65 -7.37 2.26
CA PHE A 420 -0.15 -8.69 2.66
C PHE A 420 0.20 -8.71 4.14
N LYS A 421 0.94 -7.72 4.65
CA LYS A 421 1.30 -7.66 6.08
C LYS A 421 0.11 -7.51 7.03
N LEU A 422 -1.00 -6.92 6.56
CA LEU A 422 -2.23 -6.76 7.35
C LEU A 422 -3.13 -8.00 7.30
N ASP A 423 -3.23 -8.64 6.13
CA ASP A 423 -4.19 -9.73 5.88
C ASP A 423 -3.57 -11.13 6.01
N ALA A 424 -2.25 -11.25 5.90
CA ALA A 424 -1.57 -12.54 6.01
C ALA A 424 -1.62 -13.05 7.46
N PRO A 425 -1.96 -14.34 7.66
CA PRO A 425 -1.83 -14.99 8.96
C PRO A 425 -0.40 -14.87 9.51
N GLU A 426 -0.25 -14.83 10.84
CA GLU A 426 1.06 -14.74 11.51
C GLU A 426 2.02 -15.83 11.04
N GLU A 427 1.50 -17.03 10.75
CA GLU A 427 2.30 -18.17 10.32
C GLU A 427 2.94 -17.97 8.93
N CYS A 428 2.32 -17.15 8.08
CA CYS A 428 2.93 -16.75 6.81
C CYS A 428 4.05 -15.73 7.03
N LEU A 429 3.87 -14.80 7.96
CA LEU A 429 4.89 -13.81 8.32
C LEU A 429 6.08 -14.48 9.01
N ASP A 430 5.83 -15.45 9.90
CA ASP A 430 6.85 -16.26 10.57
C ASP A 430 7.64 -17.15 9.59
N ALA A 431 7.02 -17.52 8.47
CA ALA A 431 7.69 -18.21 7.37
C ALA A 431 8.55 -17.29 6.50
N GLY A 432 8.66 -16.01 6.86
CA GLY A 432 9.45 -15.00 6.14
C GLY A 432 8.78 -14.47 4.87
N LEU A 433 7.47 -14.68 4.71
CA LEU A 433 6.72 -14.08 3.60
C LEU A 433 6.30 -12.67 4.00
N ASP A 434 6.63 -11.68 3.18
CA ASP A 434 6.33 -10.27 3.49
C ASP A 434 5.52 -9.57 2.39
N GLY A 435 5.18 -10.30 1.32
CA GLY A 435 4.41 -9.81 0.19
C GLY A 435 5.23 -9.07 -0.86
N THR A 436 6.56 -8.99 -0.70
CA THR A 436 7.43 -8.32 -1.69
C THR A 436 7.60 -9.14 -2.96
N GLU A 437 7.52 -10.48 -2.88
CA GLU A 437 7.51 -11.32 -4.06
C GLU A 437 6.10 -11.59 -4.55
N LYS A 438 5.93 -11.59 -5.88
CA LYS A 438 4.63 -11.84 -6.55
C LYS A 438 3.98 -13.18 -6.17
N ASP A 439 4.79 -14.15 -5.73
CA ASP A 439 4.33 -15.49 -5.37
C ASP A 439 4.16 -15.71 -3.86
N ASP A 440 4.37 -14.70 -3.01
CA ASP A 440 4.24 -14.85 -1.55
C ASP A 440 2.83 -15.19 -1.11
N TRP A 441 1.81 -14.62 -1.76
CA TRP A 441 0.42 -15.04 -1.54
C TRP A 441 0.20 -16.53 -1.84
N LYS A 442 0.84 -17.07 -2.89
CA LYS A 442 0.72 -18.49 -3.23
C LYS A 442 1.47 -19.36 -2.23
N LYS A 443 2.65 -18.93 -1.77
CA LYS A 443 3.39 -19.64 -0.72
C LYS A 443 2.60 -19.64 0.59
N CYS A 444 1.99 -18.50 0.95
CA CYS A 444 1.13 -18.37 2.12
C CYS A 444 -0.13 -19.25 2.00
N GLU A 445 -0.75 -19.33 0.81
CA GLU A 445 -1.87 -20.26 0.53
C GLU A 445 -1.48 -21.72 0.80
N VAL A 446 -0.26 -22.13 0.45
CA VAL A 446 0.25 -23.49 0.73
C VAL A 446 0.44 -23.73 2.23
N ILE A 447 0.94 -22.74 2.98
CA ILE A 447 1.08 -22.82 4.44
C ILE A 447 -0.29 -22.96 5.08
N ARG A 448 -1.21 -22.07 4.70
CA ARG A 448 -2.60 -22.07 5.18
C ARG A 448 -3.30 -23.37 4.84
N PHE A 449 -3.13 -23.91 3.64
CA PHE A 449 -3.68 -25.21 3.28
C PHE A 449 -3.16 -26.31 4.21
N LYS A 450 -1.87 -26.36 4.52
CA LYS A 450 -1.31 -27.39 5.41
C LYS A 450 -1.83 -27.29 6.86
N GLN A 451 -2.22 -26.10 7.30
CA GLN A 451 -2.73 -25.87 8.65
C GLN A 451 -4.24 -26.09 8.73
N ASP A 452 -4.99 -25.57 7.76
CA ASP A 452 -6.46 -25.54 7.78
C ASP A 452 -7.10 -26.73 7.08
N ALA A 453 -6.38 -27.43 6.20
CA ALA A 453 -6.93 -28.60 5.53
C ALA A 453 -7.12 -29.75 6.53
N PRO A 454 -8.29 -30.41 6.52
CA PRO A 454 -8.52 -31.62 7.30
C PRO A 454 -7.46 -32.70 7.03
N GLU A 455 -7.17 -33.54 8.02
CA GLU A 455 -6.17 -34.61 7.91
C GLU A 455 -6.46 -35.55 6.72
N GLU A 456 -7.73 -35.76 6.37
CA GLU A 456 -8.13 -36.60 5.24
C GLU A 456 -7.67 -36.02 3.89
N CYS A 457 -7.63 -34.69 3.76
CA CYS A 457 -7.14 -34.01 2.56
C CYS A 457 -5.62 -34.15 2.43
N LEU A 458 -4.90 -34.01 3.55
CA LEU A 458 -3.45 -34.21 3.60
C LEU A 458 -3.09 -35.68 3.35
N ALA A 459 -3.85 -36.62 3.91
CA ALA A 459 -3.70 -38.06 3.69
C ALA A 459 -3.98 -38.46 2.24
N ALA A 460 -4.86 -37.72 1.54
CA ALA A 460 -5.08 -37.88 0.10
C ALA A 460 -3.95 -37.31 -0.77
N GLY A 461 -2.90 -36.74 -0.16
CA GLY A 461 -1.73 -36.21 -0.84
C GLY A 461 -1.91 -34.80 -1.41
N LEU A 462 -2.94 -34.06 -0.96
CA LEU A 462 -3.12 -32.67 -1.33
C LEU A 462 -2.15 -31.80 -0.52
N THR A 463 -1.45 -30.90 -1.20
CA THR A 463 -0.39 -30.09 -0.61
C THR A 463 -0.70 -28.60 -0.62
N GLY A 464 -1.78 -28.18 -1.29
CA GLY A 464 -2.15 -26.78 -1.47
C GLY A 464 -1.36 -26.08 -2.59
N THR A 465 -0.47 -26.81 -3.28
CA THR A 465 0.39 -26.23 -4.33
C THR A 465 -0.33 -26.11 -5.66
N GLU A 466 -1.33 -26.97 -5.92
CA GLU A 466 -2.16 -26.84 -7.12
C GLU A 466 -3.36 -25.93 -6.86
N LYS A 467 -3.73 -25.13 -7.85
CA LYS A 467 -4.88 -24.20 -7.79
C LYS A 467 -6.20 -24.89 -7.40
N ASP A 468 -6.34 -26.17 -7.71
CA ASP A 468 -7.55 -26.95 -7.48
C ASP A 468 -7.49 -27.81 -6.20
N ASP A 469 -6.43 -27.75 -5.39
CA ASP A 469 -6.29 -28.60 -4.19
C ASP A 469 -7.38 -28.32 -3.15
N TRP A 470 -7.75 -27.06 -2.92
CA TRP A 470 -8.90 -26.71 -2.08
C TRP A 470 -10.21 -27.31 -2.60
N LYS A 471 -10.42 -27.28 -3.91
CA LYS A 471 -11.62 -27.85 -4.52
C LYS A 471 -11.66 -29.37 -4.38
N LYS A 472 -10.52 -30.04 -4.60
CA LYS A 472 -10.40 -31.49 -4.38
C LYS A 472 -10.60 -31.85 -2.90
N CYS A 473 -10.04 -31.06 -1.99
CA CYS A 473 -10.22 -31.23 -0.56
C CYS A 473 -11.69 -31.05 -0.16
N GLU A 474 -12.39 -30.07 -0.73
CA GLU A 474 -13.81 -29.87 -0.49
C GLU A 474 -14.64 -31.08 -0.97
N SER A 475 -14.30 -31.69 -2.11
CA SER A 475 -14.96 -32.92 -2.56
C SER A 475 -14.67 -34.12 -1.64
N ILE A 476 -13.47 -34.23 -1.07
CA ILE A 476 -13.13 -35.27 -0.07
C ILE A 476 -13.95 -35.05 1.19
N ARG A 477 -13.97 -33.82 1.70
CA ARG A 477 -14.75 -33.43 2.88
C ARG A 477 -16.24 -33.66 2.66
N PHE A 478 -16.76 -33.34 1.48
CA PHE A 478 -18.13 -33.66 1.10
C PHE A 478 -18.42 -35.16 1.19
N LYS A 479 -17.53 -36.02 0.67
CA LYS A 479 -17.73 -37.49 0.74
C LYS A 479 -17.70 -38.03 2.17
N HIS A 480 -17.00 -37.36 3.06
CA HIS A 480 -16.92 -37.74 4.47
C HIS A 480 -18.12 -37.24 5.28
N ASP A 481 -18.51 -35.98 5.08
CA ASP A 481 -19.47 -35.28 5.94
C ASP A 481 -20.89 -35.27 5.37
N ALA A 482 -21.06 -35.47 4.07
CA ALA A 482 -22.39 -35.48 3.48
C ALA A 482 -23.20 -36.69 3.96
N PRO A 483 -24.49 -36.51 4.28
CA PRO A 483 -25.40 -37.60 4.54
C PRO A 483 -25.38 -38.63 3.41
N LYS A 484 -25.54 -39.92 3.76
CA LYS A 484 -25.48 -41.03 2.81
C LYS A 484 -26.48 -40.86 1.67
N GLU A 485 -27.62 -40.25 1.95
CA GLU A 485 -28.68 -39.97 0.99
C GLU A 485 -28.24 -39.00 -0.12
N CYS A 486 -27.33 -38.08 0.17
CA CYS A 486 -26.74 -37.20 -0.83
C CYS A 486 -25.79 -37.96 -1.76
N ILE A 487 -24.98 -38.86 -1.20
CA ILE A 487 -24.07 -39.72 -1.97
C ILE A 487 -24.86 -40.71 -2.83
N ASP A 488 -25.91 -41.31 -2.28
CA ASP A 488 -26.81 -42.24 -2.99
C ASP A 488 -27.59 -41.52 -4.10
N ALA A 489 -27.82 -40.21 -3.97
CA ALA A 489 -28.38 -39.36 -5.03
C ALA A 489 -27.36 -38.98 -6.13
N GLY A 490 -26.13 -39.49 -6.07
CA GLY A 490 -25.08 -39.25 -7.06
C GLY A 490 -24.39 -37.90 -6.93
N ILE A 491 -24.49 -37.23 -5.78
CA ILE A 491 -23.75 -35.99 -5.50
C ILE A 491 -22.39 -36.39 -4.92
N ASP A 492 -21.30 -36.00 -5.58
CA ASP A 492 -19.94 -36.40 -5.21
C ASP A 492 -19.06 -35.25 -4.67
N GLY A 493 -19.63 -34.04 -4.59
CA GLY A 493 -18.96 -32.85 -4.08
C GLY A 493 -18.03 -32.19 -5.09
N SER A 494 -18.01 -32.61 -6.35
CA SER A 494 -17.19 -31.99 -7.41
C SER A 494 -17.81 -30.73 -8.01
N GLY A 495 -19.14 -30.58 -7.88
CA GLY A 495 -19.90 -29.43 -8.35
C GLY A 495 -19.95 -28.30 -7.33
N ARG A 496 -19.89 -27.05 -7.82
CA ARG A 496 -19.94 -25.83 -7.00
C ARG A 496 -21.18 -25.73 -6.11
N ASP A 497 -22.30 -26.32 -6.53
CA ASP A 497 -23.59 -26.26 -5.83
C ASP A 497 -23.97 -27.59 -5.16
N ASP A 498 -23.03 -28.52 -5.00
CA ASP A 498 -23.34 -29.87 -4.51
C ASP A 498 -23.80 -29.89 -3.05
N TRP A 499 -23.22 -29.04 -2.19
CA TRP A 499 -23.75 -28.79 -0.84
C TRP A 499 -25.17 -28.25 -0.86
N LYS A 500 -25.48 -27.32 -1.77
CA LYS A 500 -26.83 -26.76 -1.90
C LYS A 500 -27.85 -27.82 -2.37
N LYS A 501 -27.46 -28.69 -3.30
CA LYS A 501 -28.30 -29.82 -3.73
C LYS A 501 -28.49 -30.82 -2.59
N CYS A 502 -27.44 -31.09 -1.82
CA CYS A 502 -27.50 -31.99 -0.67
C CYS A 502 -28.38 -31.42 0.45
N ASP A 503 -28.30 -30.11 0.74
CA ASP A 503 -29.16 -29.43 1.69
C ASP A 503 -30.64 -29.53 1.30
N ALA A 504 -30.97 -29.48 0.01
CA ALA A 504 -32.34 -29.67 -0.46
C ALA A 504 -32.81 -31.13 -0.25
N ILE A 505 -31.94 -32.12 -0.44
CA ILE A 505 -32.25 -33.53 -0.12
C ILE A 505 -32.48 -33.69 1.39
N ARG A 506 -31.57 -33.15 2.21
CA ARG A 506 -31.69 -33.18 3.67
C ARG A 506 -32.98 -32.51 4.13
N PHE A 507 -33.33 -31.35 3.57
CA PHE A 507 -34.62 -30.69 3.84
C PHE A 507 -35.80 -31.61 3.54
N ARG A 508 -35.83 -32.30 2.39
CA ARG A 508 -36.94 -33.21 2.04
C ARG A 508 -37.06 -34.42 2.96
N LEU A 509 -35.97 -34.83 3.61
CA LEU A 509 -35.94 -35.95 4.54
C LEU A 509 -36.31 -35.55 5.97
N GLU A 510 -35.87 -34.36 6.40
CA GLU A 510 -35.98 -33.90 7.79
C GLU A 510 -37.13 -32.92 8.04
N ALA A 511 -37.57 -32.18 7.02
CA ALA A 511 -38.64 -31.20 7.17
C ALA A 511 -39.95 -31.92 7.55
N ALA A 512 -40.69 -31.28 8.47
CA ALA A 512 -42.01 -31.78 8.83
C ALA A 512 -42.95 -31.77 7.61
N LYS A 513 -43.91 -32.69 7.59
CA LYS A 513 -44.78 -32.91 6.43
C LYS A 513 -45.55 -31.64 6.03
N GLU A 514 -45.92 -30.84 7.01
CA GLU A 514 -46.63 -29.56 6.85
C GLU A 514 -45.80 -28.55 6.05
N CYS A 515 -44.47 -28.59 6.16
CA CYS A 515 -43.58 -27.74 5.37
C CYS A 515 -43.54 -28.17 3.90
N LEU A 516 -43.51 -29.48 3.64
CA LEU A 516 -43.55 -30.04 2.28
C LEU A 516 -44.92 -29.80 1.64
N ASP A 517 -46.00 -29.96 2.40
CA ASP A 517 -47.37 -29.67 1.97
C ASP A 517 -47.57 -28.16 1.66
N ALA A 518 -46.80 -27.29 2.31
CA ALA A 518 -46.74 -25.86 2.00
C ALA A 518 -45.91 -25.50 0.75
N GLY A 519 -45.37 -26.52 0.04
CA GLY A 519 -44.61 -26.36 -1.19
C GLY A 519 -43.15 -25.95 -0.99
N LEU A 520 -42.61 -26.07 0.22
CA LEU A 520 -41.17 -25.90 0.47
C LEU A 520 -40.46 -27.20 0.08
N ASP A 521 -39.37 -27.09 -0.68
CA ASP A 521 -38.66 -28.26 -1.19
C ASP A 521 -37.14 -28.23 -0.91
N GLY A 522 -36.68 -27.20 -0.18
CA GLY A 522 -35.30 -27.04 0.25
C GLY A 522 -34.40 -26.37 -0.77
N THR A 523 -34.91 -26.00 -1.96
CA THR A 523 -34.11 -25.31 -2.98
C THR A 523 -33.96 -23.81 -2.71
N GLY A 524 -34.89 -23.23 -1.94
CA GLY A 524 -34.86 -21.84 -1.52
C GLY A 524 -33.90 -21.61 -0.34
N ARG A 525 -33.15 -20.50 -0.40
CA ARG A 525 -32.18 -20.11 0.66
C ARG A 525 -32.82 -20.03 2.06
N ASP A 526 -34.11 -19.70 2.12
CA ASP A 526 -34.85 -19.47 3.37
C ASP A 526 -35.89 -20.57 3.69
N ASP A 527 -35.86 -21.72 3.01
CA ASP A 527 -36.90 -22.75 3.16
C ASP A 527 -36.92 -23.35 4.56
N TRP A 528 -35.77 -23.55 5.20
CA TRP A 528 -35.68 -23.92 6.62
C TRP A 528 -36.29 -22.87 7.54
N LYS A 529 -36.03 -21.58 7.28
CA LYS A 529 -36.60 -20.49 8.07
C LYS A 529 -38.13 -20.42 7.92
N LYS A 530 -38.64 -20.59 6.70
CA LYS A 530 -40.08 -20.65 6.43
C LYS A 530 -40.73 -21.89 7.06
N CYS A 531 -40.05 -23.04 7.00
CA CYS A 531 -40.52 -24.28 7.63
C CYS A 531 -40.61 -24.14 9.14
N ASN A 532 -39.60 -23.55 9.79
CA ASN A 532 -39.62 -23.28 11.23
C ASN A 532 -40.81 -22.39 11.63
N ALA A 533 -41.16 -21.39 10.82
CA ALA A 533 -42.34 -20.56 11.07
C ALA A 533 -43.66 -21.33 10.91
N ILE A 534 -43.73 -22.27 9.96
CA ILE A 534 -44.90 -23.16 9.79
C ILE A 534 -45.04 -24.10 10.99
N GLN A 535 -43.94 -24.74 11.40
CA GLN A 535 -43.90 -25.60 12.59
C GLN A 535 -44.28 -24.81 13.85
N PHE A 536 -43.75 -23.59 14.02
CA PHE A 536 -44.13 -22.72 15.14
C PHE A 536 -45.64 -22.49 15.17
N LYS A 537 -46.28 -22.18 14.04
CA LYS A 537 -47.73 -21.99 14.00
C LYS A 537 -48.53 -23.25 14.34
N HIS A 538 -47.97 -24.42 14.11
CA HIS A 538 -48.60 -25.70 14.41
C HIS A 538 -48.40 -26.10 15.89
N ASP A 539 -47.20 -25.90 16.42
CA ASP A 539 -46.79 -26.45 17.73
C ASP A 539 -46.81 -25.42 18.86
N ALA A 540 -46.79 -24.11 18.56
CA ALA A 540 -46.79 -23.08 19.58
C ALA A 540 -48.13 -23.07 20.35
N PRO A 541 -48.08 -22.95 21.69
CA PRO A 541 -49.26 -22.72 22.50
C PRO A 541 -50.06 -21.51 22.01
N LYS A 542 -51.39 -21.58 22.16
CA LYS A 542 -52.29 -20.53 21.67
C LYS A 542 -51.95 -19.15 22.26
N GLU A 543 -51.46 -19.10 23.48
CA GLU A 543 -51.05 -17.89 24.18
C GLU A 543 -49.91 -17.16 23.44
N CYS A 544 -49.00 -17.89 22.79
CA CYS A 544 -47.92 -17.31 22.01
C CYS A 544 -48.41 -16.74 20.67
N ILE A 545 -49.34 -17.44 20.02
CA ILE A 545 -49.99 -16.96 18.79
C ILE A 545 -50.85 -15.73 19.07
N ASP A 546 -51.60 -15.73 20.17
CA ASP A 546 -52.43 -14.61 20.62
C ASP A 546 -51.57 -13.39 21.01
N ALA A 547 -50.32 -13.60 21.43
CA ALA A 547 -49.33 -12.54 21.66
C ALA A 547 -48.69 -12.00 20.38
N GLY A 548 -49.09 -12.48 19.20
CA GLY A 548 -48.61 -12.01 17.90
C GLY A 548 -47.24 -12.57 17.50
N ILE A 549 -46.77 -13.64 18.16
CA ILE A 549 -45.55 -14.34 17.77
C ILE A 549 -45.91 -15.32 16.64
N ASP A 550 -45.29 -15.17 15.48
CA ASP A 550 -45.63 -15.95 14.27
C ASP A 550 -44.54 -16.93 13.84
N GLY A 551 -43.42 -16.99 14.58
CA GLY A 551 -42.31 -17.91 14.35
C GLY A 551 -41.34 -17.45 13.26
N SER A 552 -41.51 -16.25 12.70
CA SER A 552 -40.62 -15.71 11.65
C SER A 552 -39.29 -15.17 12.20
N GLY A 553 -39.24 -14.84 13.49
CA GLY A 553 -38.08 -14.33 14.20
C GLY A 553 -37.21 -15.45 14.80
N ARG A 554 -35.88 -15.23 14.83
CA ARG A 554 -34.91 -16.20 15.37
C ARG A 554 -35.15 -16.53 16.86
N ASP A 555 -35.71 -15.59 17.61
CA ASP A 555 -35.91 -15.69 19.07
C ASP A 555 -37.37 -15.96 19.47
N ASP A 556 -38.25 -16.29 18.52
CA ASP A 556 -39.69 -16.39 18.76
C ASP A 556 -40.05 -17.55 19.70
N TRP A 557 -39.34 -18.67 19.64
CA TRP A 557 -39.46 -19.76 20.62
C TRP A 557 -39.05 -19.32 22.03
N LYS A 558 -37.97 -18.55 22.15
CA LYS A 558 -37.50 -18.03 23.45
C LYS A 558 -38.52 -17.08 24.07
N LYS A 559 -39.10 -16.18 23.25
CA LYS A 559 -40.19 -15.29 23.69
C LYS A 559 -41.44 -16.06 24.07
N CYS A 560 -41.79 -17.11 23.33
CA CYS A 560 -42.94 -17.96 23.65
C CYS A 560 -42.74 -18.72 24.97
N ASP A 561 -41.55 -19.27 25.22
CA ASP A 561 -41.21 -19.90 26.50
C ASP A 561 -41.27 -18.92 27.68
N GLU A 562 -40.90 -17.64 27.45
CA GLU A 562 -41.02 -16.58 28.45
C GLU A 562 -42.49 -16.28 28.79
N ILE A 563 -43.36 -16.14 27.77
CA ILE A 563 -44.81 -15.99 27.98
C ILE A 563 -45.40 -17.19 28.70
N ARG A 564 -44.99 -18.42 28.34
CA ARG A 564 -45.46 -19.63 29.02
C ARG A 564 -45.05 -19.60 30.49
N ARG A 565 -43.79 -19.26 30.80
CA ARG A 565 -43.32 -19.09 32.17
C ARG A 565 -44.08 -18.01 32.92
N GLU A 566 -44.32 -16.85 32.32
CA GLU A 566 -45.12 -15.80 32.96
C GLU A 566 -46.56 -16.25 33.27
N ASN A 567 -47.16 -17.05 32.38
CA ASN A 567 -48.51 -17.59 32.59
C ASN A 567 -48.54 -18.73 33.62
N GLU A 568 -47.49 -19.55 33.70
CA GLU A 568 -47.29 -20.54 34.76
C GLU A 568 -47.00 -19.87 36.11
N ASN A 569 -46.28 -18.75 36.11
CA ASN A 569 -45.93 -17.94 37.29
C ASN A 569 -47.12 -17.11 37.80
N LYS A 570 -48.15 -16.86 36.98
CA LYS A 570 -49.47 -16.37 37.43
C LYS A 570 -50.19 -17.51 38.16
N GLY A 571 -49.61 -17.95 39.28
CA GLY A 571 -50.17 -18.96 40.17
C GLY A 571 -51.58 -18.59 40.64
N ALA A 572 -52.30 -19.61 41.13
CA ALA A 572 -53.69 -19.52 41.57
C ALA A 572 -53.97 -18.21 42.29
N ARG A 573 -54.98 -17.44 41.85
CA ARG A 573 -55.41 -16.28 42.64
C ARG A 573 -55.93 -16.84 43.97
N LYS A 574 -55.84 -16.06 45.05
CA LYS A 574 -56.37 -16.47 46.36
C LYS A 574 -57.84 -16.94 46.29
N GLU A 575 -58.58 -16.40 45.31
CA GLU A 575 -59.98 -16.71 44.98
C GLU A 575 -60.17 -18.13 44.40
N ASP A 576 -59.12 -18.71 43.80
CA ASP A 576 -59.14 -20.02 43.15
C ASP A 576 -58.85 -21.18 44.12
N CYS A 577 -58.34 -20.89 45.32
CA CYS A 577 -58.13 -21.92 46.36
C CYS A 577 -59.48 -22.36 46.94
N LYS A 578 -59.73 -23.67 46.96
CA LYS A 578 -60.94 -24.22 47.60
C LYS A 578 -60.87 -23.95 49.10
N GLY A 579 -62.01 -23.75 49.78
CA GLY A 579 -62.08 -23.14 51.12
C GLY A 579 -61.32 -23.82 52.27
N ASN A 580 -60.65 -24.95 52.02
CA ASN A 580 -59.79 -25.70 52.94
C ASN A 580 -58.31 -25.76 52.48
N GLU A 581 -57.95 -25.06 51.40
CA GLU A 581 -56.58 -24.91 50.90
C GLU A 581 -56.01 -23.55 51.33
N LEU A 582 -54.77 -23.54 51.81
CA LEU A 582 -54.02 -22.34 52.15
C LEU A 582 -53.32 -21.80 50.91
N HIS A 583 -53.52 -20.52 50.61
CA HIS A 583 -52.77 -19.82 49.56
C HIS A 583 -51.40 -19.41 50.12
N ILE A 584 -50.33 -20.05 49.64
CA ILE A 584 -48.95 -19.77 50.06
C ILE A 584 -48.22 -19.18 48.86
N CYS A 585 -47.64 -17.99 49.06
CA CYS A 585 -46.76 -17.38 48.07
C CYS A 585 -45.33 -17.34 48.63
N GLU A 586 -44.38 -17.93 47.91
CA GLU A 586 -42.96 -17.68 48.09
C GLU A 586 -42.54 -16.80 46.91
N ASP A 587 -42.14 -15.56 47.22
CA ASP A 587 -41.94 -14.47 46.27
C ASP A 587 -43.16 -14.22 45.34
N GLU A 588 -42.99 -14.31 44.02
CA GLU A 588 -44.06 -14.12 43.02
C GLU A 588 -44.84 -15.41 42.69
N PHE A 589 -44.47 -16.55 43.28
CA PHE A 589 -45.11 -17.84 43.02
C PHE A 589 -46.11 -18.21 44.10
N CYS A 590 -47.39 -18.21 43.76
CA CYS A 590 -48.47 -18.61 44.67
C CYS A 590 -49.04 -20.00 44.33
N LYS A 591 -49.17 -20.86 45.33
CA LYS A 591 -49.80 -22.19 45.24
C LYS A 591 -50.87 -22.38 46.31
N CYS A 592 -51.94 -23.10 45.98
CA CYS A 592 -52.92 -23.57 46.96
C CYS A 592 -52.45 -24.90 47.54
N VAL A 593 -52.21 -24.96 48.84
CA VAL A 593 -51.74 -26.17 49.53
C VAL A 593 -52.83 -26.65 50.47
N PRO A 594 -53.21 -27.94 50.49
CA PRO A 594 -54.16 -28.47 51.47
C PRO A 594 -53.65 -28.14 52.88
N GLY A 595 -54.52 -27.61 53.76
CA GLY A 595 -54.14 -27.11 55.09
C GLY A 595 -53.48 -28.13 56.03
N ASP A 596 -53.39 -29.39 55.61
CA ASP A 596 -52.92 -30.51 56.43
C ASP A 596 -51.43 -30.83 56.21
N GLU A 597 -50.75 -30.20 55.24
CA GLU A 597 -49.37 -30.58 54.83
C GLU A 597 -48.22 -29.69 55.35
N ILE A 598 -48.48 -28.61 56.11
CA ILE A 598 -47.39 -27.76 56.63
C ILE A 598 -46.93 -28.26 58.01
N GLY A 599 -46.15 -29.34 58.00
CA GLY A 599 -45.47 -29.86 59.19
C GLY A 599 -44.04 -30.30 58.86
N GLY A 600 -43.06 -29.39 58.88
CA GLY A 600 -41.66 -29.81 58.84
C GLY A 600 -40.60 -28.75 58.51
N GLN A 601 -39.92 -28.28 59.57
CA GLN A 601 -38.50 -27.85 59.67
C GLN A 601 -38.01 -26.55 58.98
N PRO A 602 -37.42 -25.59 59.75
CA PRO A 602 -36.70 -24.44 59.21
C PRO A 602 -35.20 -24.73 59.12
N ASN A 603 -34.63 -24.63 57.93
CA ASN A 603 -33.21 -24.34 57.71
C ASN A 603 -33.09 -23.51 56.42
N GLU A 604 -33.43 -22.23 56.52
CA GLU A 604 -33.21 -21.26 55.45
C GLU A 604 -31.94 -20.45 55.73
N VAL A 605 -31.04 -20.50 54.76
CA VAL A 605 -29.87 -19.64 54.61
C VAL A 605 -30.35 -18.21 54.34
N LYS A 606 -30.18 -17.30 55.29
CA LYS A 606 -30.59 -15.89 55.14
C LYS A 606 -29.51 -15.07 54.42
N LYS A 607 -29.79 -14.62 53.20
CA LYS A 607 -29.04 -13.53 52.54
C LYS A 607 -29.35 -12.20 53.24
N GLY A 608 -28.31 -11.42 53.57
CA GLY A 608 -28.45 -10.09 54.17
C GLY A 608 -28.25 -10.02 55.69
N ALA A 609 -27.36 -10.84 56.26
CA ALA A 609 -27.07 -10.82 57.69
C ALA A 609 -26.44 -9.48 58.12
N LYS A 610 -27.09 -8.77 59.07
CA LYS A 610 -26.50 -7.60 59.72
C LYS A 610 -25.49 -8.09 60.76
N ARG A 611 -24.47 -7.30 61.09
CA ARG A 611 -23.39 -7.67 62.04
C ARG A 611 -23.86 -8.21 63.40
N LYS A 612 -25.11 -7.94 63.81
CA LYS A 612 -25.71 -8.44 65.06
C LYS A 612 -26.24 -9.88 64.98
N ASP A 613 -26.28 -10.46 63.78
CA ASP A 613 -26.89 -11.76 63.51
C ASP A 613 -25.86 -12.91 63.46
N CYS A 614 -24.55 -12.59 63.44
CA CYS A 614 -23.49 -13.61 63.53
C CYS A 614 -23.31 -14.08 64.97
N ARG A 615 -23.06 -15.39 65.17
CA ARG A 615 -22.80 -15.96 66.49
C ARG A 615 -21.43 -15.52 67.03
N GLU A 616 -21.20 -15.62 68.35
CA GLU A 616 -19.94 -15.16 68.98
C GLU A 616 -18.65 -15.79 68.40
N ASN A 617 -18.76 -16.96 67.74
CA ASN A 617 -17.65 -17.65 67.07
C ASN A 617 -17.58 -17.44 65.55
N GLU A 618 -18.37 -16.53 65.01
CA GLU A 618 -18.38 -16.18 63.59
C GLU A 618 -17.85 -14.75 63.38
N LEU A 619 -17.23 -14.52 62.22
CA LEU A 619 -16.77 -13.23 61.75
C LEU A 619 -17.70 -12.75 60.62
N HIS A 620 -18.11 -11.49 60.69
CA HIS A 620 -18.88 -10.84 59.64
C HIS A 620 -17.92 -10.34 58.56
N VAL A 621 -17.99 -10.90 57.36
CA VAL A 621 -17.14 -10.53 56.22
C VAL A 621 -18.03 -10.04 55.08
N CYS A 622 -17.67 -8.89 54.51
CA CYS A 622 -18.38 -8.29 53.38
C CYS A 622 -17.39 -8.04 52.25
N GLU A 623 -17.63 -8.65 51.09
CA GLU A 623 -16.92 -8.39 49.83
C GLU A 623 -17.96 -8.05 48.77
N ASP A 624 -17.67 -7.03 47.96
CA ASP A 624 -18.51 -6.58 46.83
C ASP A 624 -20.00 -6.39 47.16
N GLY A 625 -20.29 -5.86 48.35
CA GLY A 625 -21.65 -5.56 48.80
C GLY A 625 -22.45 -6.77 49.31
N TYR A 626 -21.84 -7.96 49.36
CA TYR A 626 -22.44 -9.16 49.95
C TYR A 626 -21.80 -9.48 51.29
N CYS A 627 -22.62 -9.50 52.33
CA CYS A 627 -22.17 -9.82 53.69
C CYS A 627 -22.61 -11.22 54.12
N ARG A 628 -21.66 -12.01 54.64
CA ARG A 628 -21.90 -13.33 55.24
C ARG A 628 -21.21 -13.46 56.60
N CYS A 629 -21.71 -14.37 57.43
CA CYS A 629 -21.03 -14.80 58.66
C CYS A 629 -20.22 -16.05 58.32
N ILE A 630 -18.90 -16.02 58.50
CA ILE A 630 -18.03 -17.18 58.35
C ILE A 630 -17.47 -17.58 59.72
N SER A 631 -17.13 -18.85 59.93
CA SER A 631 -16.55 -19.24 61.21
C SER A 631 -15.15 -18.65 61.36
N LYS A 632 -14.71 -18.38 62.60
CA LYS A 632 -13.36 -17.85 62.85
C LYS A 632 -12.23 -18.82 62.47
N GLU A 633 -12.54 -20.11 62.35
CA GLU A 633 -11.58 -21.15 61.94
C GLU A 633 -11.33 -21.07 60.43
N ASP A 634 -12.39 -20.94 59.62
CA ASP A 634 -12.29 -20.86 58.16
C ASP A 634 -11.50 -19.60 57.70
N HIS A 635 -11.63 -18.49 58.42
CA HIS A 635 -10.92 -17.25 58.06
C HIS A 635 -9.40 -17.32 58.29
N GLN A 636 -8.89 -18.23 59.14
CA GLN A 636 -7.45 -18.38 59.36
C GLN A 636 -6.75 -19.17 58.24
N GLU A 637 -7.46 -20.03 57.52
CA GLU A 637 -6.89 -20.78 56.38
C GLU A 637 -6.75 -19.91 55.12
N GLU A 638 -7.67 -18.97 54.87
CA GLU A 638 -7.60 -18.07 53.70
C GLU A 638 -6.43 -17.07 53.77
N ARG A 639 -5.89 -16.76 54.97
CA ARG A 639 -4.75 -15.82 55.12
C ARG A 639 -3.37 -16.46 54.98
N ALA A 640 -3.26 -17.78 54.93
CA ALA A 640 -1.97 -18.47 54.87
C ALA A 640 -1.47 -18.69 53.41
N GLY A 641 -2.23 -18.25 52.40
CA GLY A 641 -1.97 -18.51 50.98
C GLY A 641 -1.22 -17.43 50.19
N ASP A 642 -1.12 -16.19 50.69
CA ASP A 642 -0.75 -15.02 49.86
C ASP A 642 0.70 -14.50 49.99
N ASP A 643 1.60 -15.17 50.74
CA ASP A 643 2.99 -14.70 50.95
C ASP A 643 4.05 -15.45 50.09
N ARG A 644 3.76 -15.76 48.82
CA ARG A 644 4.77 -16.29 47.87
C ARG A 644 4.58 -15.77 46.44
N ASP A 645 4.95 -14.52 46.19
CA ASP A 645 5.75 -14.18 45.00
C ASP A 645 6.16 -12.70 45.03
N SER A 646 7.47 -12.41 45.08
CA SER A 646 8.12 -11.12 44.73
C SER A 646 9.55 -11.12 45.27
N GLY A 647 10.53 -11.47 44.43
CA GLY A 647 11.93 -11.39 44.84
C GLY A 647 12.94 -11.79 43.76
N GLU A 648 12.91 -11.15 42.59
CA GLU A 648 14.05 -11.16 41.68
C GLU A 648 14.86 -9.87 41.83
N GLY A 649 16.05 -10.02 42.40
CA GLY A 649 17.08 -9.00 42.46
C GLY A 649 18.25 -9.42 41.57
N GLU A 650 18.55 -8.60 40.57
CA GLU A 650 19.73 -8.72 39.72
C GLU A 650 21.02 -8.48 40.51
N ARG A 651 21.97 -9.41 40.43
CA ARG A 651 23.39 -9.15 40.68
C ARG A 651 24.27 -10.04 39.80
N ASN A 652 25.00 -9.36 38.91
CA ASN A 652 26.36 -9.58 38.43
C ASN A 652 27.06 -10.90 38.80
N GLN A 653 27.51 -11.64 37.77
CA GLN A 653 28.62 -12.59 37.85
C GLN A 653 29.92 -11.95 37.33
N PRO A 654 31.06 -12.33 37.92
CA PRO A 654 32.11 -12.91 37.07
C PRO A 654 32.77 -14.16 37.71
N GLY A 655 33.32 -15.03 36.85
CA GLY A 655 34.59 -15.73 37.10
C GLY A 655 34.57 -17.16 37.66
N ASP A 656 34.95 -18.10 36.77
CA ASP A 656 35.88 -19.23 36.96
C ASP A 656 35.80 -20.13 38.22
N SER A 657 35.57 -21.44 38.00
CA SER A 657 36.58 -22.52 38.19
C SER A 657 35.98 -23.87 38.56
N GLN A 658 36.38 -24.87 37.77
CA GLN A 658 36.82 -26.23 38.13
C GLN A 658 36.17 -26.99 39.29
N GLY A 659 35.71 -28.22 39.00
CA GLY A 659 35.66 -29.29 40.00
C GLY A 659 34.76 -30.46 39.61
N GLY A 660 35.36 -31.54 39.14
CA GLY A 660 34.66 -32.76 38.71
C GLY A 660 34.12 -33.63 39.84
N GLY A 661 33.44 -34.73 39.46
CA GLY A 661 33.05 -35.78 40.38
C GLY A 661 31.99 -36.74 39.84
N ASP A 662 32.47 -37.81 39.20
CA ASP A 662 31.90 -39.14 38.95
C ASP A 662 30.52 -39.55 39.48
N ARG A 663 29.73 -40.22 38.62
CA ARG A 663 29.22 -41.62 38.74
C ARG A 663 28.20 -41.90 37.61
N SER A 664 28.56 -42.62 36.55
CA SER A 664 28.47 -44.10 36.38
C SER A 664 27.10 -44.74 36.61
N SER A 665 26.40 -45.04 35.50
CA SER A 665 25.79 -46.34 35.12
C SER A 665 24.86 -46.08 33.91
N GLY A 666 24.96 -46.67 32.72
CA GLY A 666 25.64 -47.88 32.27
C GLY A 666 24.65 -48.77 31.51
N SER A 667 25.03 -49.18 30.29
CA SER A 667 24.44 -50.20 29.39
C SER A 667 23.31 -49.70 28.48
N GLY A 668 23.37 -49.78 27.14
CA GLY A 668 24.12 -50.59 26.17
C GLY A 668 23.14 -50.86 25.00
N ASP A 669 23.49 -51.30 23.79
CA ASP A 669 24.73 -51.62 23.09
C ASP A 669 24.32 -51.99 21.64
N GLY A 670 25.29 -52.04 20.72
CA GLY A 670 25.18 -52.69 19.39
C GLY A 670 24.99 -51.73 18.20
N SER A 671 26.05 -51.18 17.59
CA SER A 671 27.07 -51.83 16.72
C SER A 671 26.49 -52.49 15.47
N ASP A 672 26.79 -51.93 14.29
CA ASP A 672 27.45 -52.71 13.24
C ASP A 672 28.17 -51.81 12.21
N GLN A 673 29.34 -52.32 11.82
CA GLN A 673 30.36 -51.71 10.98
C GLN A 673 30.11 -52.02 9.49
N GLY A 674 30.68 -51.21 8.60
CA GLY A 674 30.86 -51.62 7.21
C GLY A 674 31.38 -50.51 6.30
N GLY A 675 32.71 -50.33 6.26
CA GLY A 675 33.38 -49.53 5.25
C GLY A 675 33.76 -50.34 4.01
N SER A 676 33.88 -49.65 2.86
CA SER A 676 34.70 -49.97 1.67
C SER A 676 34.46 -48.83 0.66
N SER A 677 35.39 -47.95 0.26
CA SER A 677 36.65 -48.09 -0.51
C SER A 677 36.51 -48.64 -1.94
N GLY A 678 37.00 -47.86 -2.93
CA GLY A 678 37.20 -48.22 -4.35
C GLY A 678 36.59 -47.18 -5.32
N SER A 679 37.30 -46.17 -5.85
CA SER A 679 38.36 -46.17 -6.87
C SER A 679 37.88 -46.39 -8.32
N GLY A 680 38.16 -45.39 -9.18
CA GLY A 680 38.51 -45.58 -10.61
C GLY A 680 37.37 -45.62 -11.61
N ASP A 681 37.24 -44.62 -12.48
CA ASP A 681 37.94 -44.58 -13.78
C ASP A 681 37.29 -43.59 -14.78
N SER A 682 38.18 -43.02 -15.58
CA SER A 682 37.97 -42.05 -16.65
C SER A 682 37.42 -42.69 -17.93
N SER A 683 36.77 -41.89 -18.78
CA SER A 683 36.82 -41.90 -20.28
C SER A 683 35.65 -41.04 -20.80
N SER A 684 35.82 -39.85 -21.40
CA SER A 684 36.29 -39.51 -22.75
C SER A 684 35.43 -40.04 -23.90
N GLY A 685 34.92 -39.13 -24.75
CA GLY A 685 34.34 -39.38 -26.09
C GLY A 685 33.12 -38.49 -26.35
N SER A 686 33.25 -37.27 -26.90
CA SER A 686 33.46 -36.93 -28.33
C SER A 686 32.27 -37.25 -29.23
N GLY A 687 31.75 -36.23 -29.94
CA GLY A 687 31.22 -36.42 -31.29
C GLY A 687 29.86 -35.78 -31.61
N ASP A 688 29.92 -34.53 -32.09
CA ASP A 688 29.40 -34.05 -33.38
C ASP A 688 27.91 -34.12 -33.80
N SER A 689 27.61 -33.11 -34.63
CA SER A 689 26.47 -32.91 -35.55
C SER A 689 25.13 -32.53 -34.91
N GLY A 690 24.53 -31.37 -35.16
CA GLY A 690 24.50 -30.57 -36.38
C GLY A 690 23.34 -31.03 -37.25
N SER A 691 22.22 -30.31 -37.23
CA SER A 691 21.35 -30.10 -38.40
C SER A 691 20.18 -29.17 -38.10
N SER A 692 20.15 -28.13 -38.91
CA SER A 692 19.08 -27.20 -39.25
C SER A 692 17.87 -27.87 -39.91
N GLY A 693 16.69 -27.29 -39.68
CA GLY A 693 15.43 -27.46 -40.42
C GLY A 693 14.34 -26.81 -39.57
N GLY A 694 13.64 -25.75 -39.98
CA GLY A 694 13.13 -25.46 -41.31
C GLY A 694 11.71 -26.00 -41.42
N ASP A 695 10.76 -25.06 -41.50
CA ASP A 695 9.51 -25.10 -42.26
C ASP A 695 8.13 -25.24 -41.58
N SER A 696 7.31 -24.23 -41.93
CA SER A 696 5.87 -24.18 -42.27
C SER A 696 4.76 -24.61 -41.28
N GLY A 697 3.94 -23.63 -40.88
CA GLY A 697 2.71 -23.26 -41.60
C GLY A 697 1.47 -24.19 -41.55
N SER A 698 0.30 -23.55 -41.48
CA SER A 698 -1.10 -24.05 -41.59
C SER A 698 -1.73 -24.48 -40.25
N GLY A 699 -2.98 -24.17 -39.91
CA GLY A 699 -4.12 -23.64 -40.65
C GLY A 699 -5.40 -23.94 -39.84
N ASP A 700 -6.45 -23.20 -40.13
CA ASP A 700 -7.75 -23.13 -39.45
C ASP A 700 -8.44 -24.47 -39.13
N SER A 701 -9.29 -24.46 -38.10
CA SER A 701 -10.48 -25.33 -38.05
C SER A 701 -11.60 -24.69 -37.23
N SER A 702 -12.55 -24.16 -37.97
CA SER A 702 -13.90 -23.79 -37.55
C SER A 702 -14.68 -25.05 -37.15
N GLY A 703 -15.46 -24.98 -36.07
CA GLY A 703 -16.42 -26.01 -35.67
C GLY A 703 -17.77 -25.38 -35.38
N GLY A 704 -18.64 -25.36 -36.38
CA GLY A 704 -20.05 -25.03 -36.23
C GLY A 704 -20.87 -26.19 -35.66
N SER A 705 -21.98 -25.88 -35.01
CA SER A 705 -23.07 -26.83 -34.78
C SER A 705 -24.41 -26.07 -34.90
N GLU A 706 -25.14 -26.47 -35.93
CA GLU A 706 -26.50 -26.11 -36.32
C GLU A 706 -27.52 -26.57 -35.26
N GLU A 707 -28.47 -25.71 -34.88
CA GLU A 707 -29.90 -25.73 -35.26
C GLU A 707 -30.85 -26.36 -34.23
N GLY A 708 -31.94 -25.64 -33.97
CA GLY A 708 -33.05 -26.02 -33.10
C GLY A 708 -34.02 -24.87 -32.91
N SER A 709 -34.73 -24.50 -33.98
CA SER A 709 -35.79 -23.50 -34.04
C SER A 709 -37.15 -24.08 -33.61
N ASP A 710 -37.98 -23.30 -32.91
CA ASP A 710 -39.44 -23.38 -33.03
C ASP A 710 -40.16 -22.10 -32.53
N PHE A 711 -40.93 -21.50 -33.45
CA PHE A 711 -42.19 -20.72 -33.40
C PHE A 711 -42.73 -20.18 -32.05
N SER A 712 -43.29 -18.97 -31.94
CA SER A 712 -44.43 -18.46 -32.74
C SER A 712 -44.63 -16.94 -32.64
N ASP A 713 -45.21 -16.38 -33.70
CA ASP A 713 -45.81 -15.06 -33.85
C ASP A 713 -46.90 -14.74 -32.82
N ASP A 714 -47.03 -13.46 -32.43
CA ASP A 714 -48.35 -12.86 -32.27
C ASP A 714 -48.31 -11.35 -32.57
N SER A 715 -49.33 -10.89 -33.29
CA SER A 715 -49.41 -9.54 -33.87
C SER A 715 -50.79 -8.95 -33.62
N GLY A 716 -50.81 -7.63 -33.39
CA GLY A 716 -52.02 -6.79 -33.36
C GLY A 716 -52.25 -6.12 -32.00
N SER A 717 -52.80 -4.91 -31.89
CA SER A 717 -53.30 -3.95 -32.87
C SER A 717 -53.67 -2.66 -32.11
N SER A 718 -53.55 -1.51 -32.78
CA SER A 718 -54.42 -0.32 -32.69
C SER A 718 -54.75 0.32 -31.33
N ASP A 719 -54.43 1.62 -31.15
CA ASP A 719 -55.51 2.62 -31.12
C ASP A 719 -55.06 4.09 -31.27
N LYS A 720 -56.01 4.87 -31.80
CA LYS A 720 -55.92 6.26 -32.28
C LYS A 720 -56.06 7.28 -31.16
N GLY A 721 -55.57 8.50 -31.38
CA GLY A 721 -55.97 9.68 -30.59
C GLY A 721 -55.43 11.01 -31.11
N SER A 722 -56.22 11.68 -31.95
CA SER A 722 -55.99 13.00 -32.54
C SER A 722 -55.94 14.16 -31.53
N GLY A 723 -55.26 15.26 -31.87
CA GLY A 723 -55.40 16.54 -31.18
C GLY A 723 -54.67 17.69 -31.87
N SER A 724 -55.41 18.51 -32.60
CA SER A 724 -54.98 19.62 -33.45
C SER A 724 -54.79 20.95 -32.73
N GLY A 725 -54.03 21.86 -33.35
CA GLY A 725 -54.03 23.32 -33.13
C GLY A 725 -52.60 23.86 -32.99
N GLY A 726 -52.09 24.78 -33.81
CA GLY A 726 -52.72 25.78 -34.65
C GLY A 726 -52.25 27.18 -34.20
N ASP A 727 -51.75 27.96 -35.16
CA ASP A 727 -51.40 29.39 -35.10
C ASP A 727 -50.12 29.81 -34.35
N SER A 728 -49.43 30.91 -34.67
CA SER A 728 -49.25 31.80 -35.83
C SER A 728 -48.51 33.00 -35.23
N GLY A 729 -47.42 33.48 -35.84
CA GLY A 729 -46.77 34.68 -35.31
C GLY A 729 -45.54 35.11 -36.11
N SER A 730 -45.78 35.94 -37.12
CA SER A 730 -44.77 36.59 -37.95
C SER A 730 -44.19 37.84 -37.28
N SER A 731 -43.14 38.38 -37.93
CA SER A 731 -42.63 39.77 -37.89
C SER A 731 -41.68 40.05 -36.71
N THR A 732 -40.53 40.73 -36.85
CA THR A 732 -40.11 41.79 -37.80
C THR A 732 -38.59 41.89 -37.88
N ASP A 733 -38.14 42.35 -39.06
CA ASP A 733 -36.97 43.20 -39.34
C ASP A 733 -36.30 43.93 -38.17
N SER A 734 -34.97 44.02 -38.23
CA SER A 734 -34.20 45.27 -38.07
C SER A 734 -32.73 45.05 -38.45
N GLY A 735 -32.33 45.62 -39.60
CA GLY A 735 -30.92 45.84 -39.93
C GLY A 735 -30.41 47.19 -39.39
N SER A 736 -29.08 47.31 -39.27
CA SER A 736 -28.21 48.49 -39.44
C SER A 736 -26.83 48.11 -38.87
N ALA A 737 -25.74 48.00 -39.63
CA ALA A 737 -25.01 48.98 -40.46
C ALA A 737 -23.87 49.67 -39.68
N GLU A 738 -22.69 49.61 -40.30
CA GLU A 738 -21.50 50.49 -40.20
C GLU A 738 -20.74 50.53 -38.86
N GLY A 739 -19.40 50.59 -38.80
CA GLY A 739 -18.37 50.77 -39.80
C GLY A 739 -17.12 51.35 -39.11
N THR A 740 -15.96 50.71 -39.25
CA THR A 740 -14.60 51.26 -39.50
C THR A 740 -13.58 50.15 -39.35
#